data_AF-A0A7C5VAT4-F1
#
_entry.id   AF-A0A7C5VAT4-F1
#
_cell.length_a   1.000
_cell.length_b   1.000
_cell.length_c   1.000
_cell.angle_alpha   90.00
_cell.angle_beta   90.00
_cell.angle_gamma   90.00
#
_symmetry.space_group_name_H-M   'P 1'
#
loop_
_entity.id
_entity.type
_entity.pdbx_description
1 polymer ?
#
loop_
_entity_poly.entity_id
_entity_poly.type
_entity_poly.pdbx_seq_one_letter_code
_entity_poly.pdbx_strand_id
1 'polypeptide(L)'
;MKMGKFQTRHGIIGLFFAILLNIPVSAAGSDHYEQGKKLIRNGDWKAGLQTWWSAKTDPSYQSERDIRVAIGFIEYVTDNDLEMYYGNASDLYLWAFSDRTDSRYLDDLWMEASRVAPLLPIEEEKAWIRRIKRQDPTLASNIHRFWLENDPRPTTTGNERLIEHWRRISYARKTFQKNRNSVYDCDDRGLIYVKYGEPFRRKSGFFGSSAASLLELSRWLGPSRKMDQDMAELRAKANLIRGGFHSSVVSAQEDITMMNIKLWDPKPEYEVWLYTGLHERKPVVFLFSRENGTGPFELVDGVEEALPRIMGRSMGNYVPRMRQGIYQIMYYAELANFDDFFYHRYRDLEMIWEHAANNDRMPNHHEVKLLSAFNNHNRGEDKFNAPSRYSMPVRSDFEFLTGGIDVGTHFYRFLDEQNEPELVIYALSSPQIQIEYLVVDENGRLGPPPYRLLHTLILRDDDLRELYRLSDQLVGSEQNMSVFRLPHIHQRAHFTVSSEAIYEPDTTGRLNNDLFPQVLALGKESCLVDAPLNRSQRDLELSDLVFGIEMPEDLQTSGVPVPIIPLDRFAADDPVKMYLEIYHLLVDENGKGHGTIEYLITRYRNDEKKQKPLISSSFNYQTQGRRGRELVSLDISRLKSGDYAFHVKVTDNFSNSQKTRLARFSIIK
;
A
#
# COMPACT_ATOMS: atom_id res chain seq x y z
N MET A 1 49.82 -39.04 -16.32
CA MET A 1 49.95 -39.49 -14.92
C MET A 1 48.83 -38.84 -14.11
N LYS A 2 47.87 -39.66 -13.66
CA LYS A 2 46.72 -39.45 -12.75
C LYS A 2 45.73 -38.28 -12.96
N MET A 3 44.49 -38.70 -13.25
CA MET A 3 43.21 -38.00 -13.11
C MET A 3 42.98 -37.48 -11.68
N GLY A 4 42.24 -36.37 -11.57
CA GLY A 4 41.58 -35.93 -10.34
C GLY A 4 40.37 -35.06 -10.65
N LYS A 5 39.17 -35.62 -10.45
CA LYS A 5 37.86 -34.96 -10.58
C LYS A 5 37.75 -33.75 -9.65
N PHE A 6 37.28 -32.60 -10.14
CA PHE A 6 36.77 -31.52 -9.29
C PHE A 6 35.25 -31.62 -9.21
N GLN A 7 34.77 -32.07 -8.04
CA GLN A 7 33.37 -32.00 -7.63
C GLN A 7 33.02 -30.56 -7.24
N THR A 8 31.82 -30.16 -7.66
CA THR A 8 31.04 -29.00 -7.25
C THR A 8 30.91 -28.93 -5.72
N ARG A 9 31.31 -27.79 -5.13
CA ARG A 9 31.05 -27.48 -3.72
C ARG A 9 29.69 -26.83 -3.56
N HIS A 10 28.80 -27.56 -2.89
CA HIS A 10 27.61 -27.03 -2.23
C HIS A 10 28.01 -26.34 -0.91
N GLY A 11 27.29 -25.27 -0.57
CA GLY A 11 26.97 -24.87 0.80
C GLY A 11 27.94 -23.91 1.48
N ILE A 12 27.45 -22.70 1.80
CA ILE A 12 27.49 -22.10 3.15
C ILE A 12 26.21 -21.25 3.31
N ILE A 13 25.14 -21.86 3.82
CA ILE A 13 24.04 -21.19 4.52
C ILE A 13 24.00 -21.82 5.92
N GLY A 14 23.96 -20.97 6.94
CA GLY A 14 23.63 -21.36 8.31
C GLY A 14 24.79 -21.88 9.16
N LEU A 15 25.47 -20.98 9.89
CA LEU A 15 26.04 -21.32 11.20
C LEU A 15 26.48 -20.04 11.93
N PHE A 16 25.69 -19.55 12.88
CA PHE A 16 26.18 -18.86 14.09
C PHE A 16 25.13 -18.93 15.20
N PHE A 17 24.81 -20.15 15.62
CA PHE A 17 24.28 -20.43 16.96
C PHE A 17 24.84 -21.79 17.40
N ALA A 18 25.99 -21.76 18.07
CA ALA A 18 26.55 -22.93 18.72
C ALA A 18 27.28 -22.49 20.00
N ILE A 19 26.51 -22.30 21.08
CA ILE A 19 26.99 -22.53 22.44
C ILE A 19 25.95 -23.44 23.11
N LEU A 20 26.31 -24.73 23.18
CA LEU A 20 25.60 -25.77 23.90
C LEU A 20 25.72 -25.52 25.41
N LEU A 21 24.64 -25.07 26.05
CA LEU A 21 24.39 -25.37 27.46
C LEU A 21 23.19 -26.31 27.50
N ASN A 22 23.50 -27.59 27.68
CA ASN A 22 22.55 -28.68 27.82
C ASN A 22 21.88 -28.56 29.20
N ILE A 23 20.70 -27.93 29.26
CA ILE A 23 19.81 -28.02 30.42
C ILE A 23 18.75 -29.08 30.06
N PRO A 24 18.58 -30.15 30.87
CA PRO A 24 17.58 -31.16 30.59
C PRO A 24 16.19 -30.58 30.90
N VAL A 25 15.40 -30.28 29.87
CA VAL A 25 13.97 -30.01 30.04
C VAL A 25 13.26 -31.36 30.02
N SER A 26 12.97 -31.86 31.22
CA SER A 26 11.97 -32.91 31.43
C SER A 26 10.82 -32.29 32.23
N ALA A 27 9.72 -32.00 31.55
CA ALA A 27 8.38 -31.94 32.12
C ALA A 27 7.35 -31.92 30.99
N ALA A 28 6.30 -32.73 31.12
CA ALA A 28 5.10 -32.59 30.32
C ALA A 28 4.53 -31.15 30.41
N GLY A 29 4.12 -30.59 29.28
CA GLY A 29 3.13 -29.51 29.21
C GLY A 29 3.51 -28.16 29.83
N SER A 30 4.52 -27.48 29.29
CA SER A 30 4.77 -26.08 29.63
C SER A 30 4.58 -25.15 28.43
N ASP A 31 3.65 -24.21 28.56
CA ASP A 31 3.34 -23.16 27.59
C ASP A 31 4.59 -22.29 27.32
N HIS A 32 5.19 -22.40 26.12
CA HIS A 32 6.38 -21.66 25.71
C HIS A 32 6.18 -20.15 25.83
N TYR A 33 4.96 -19.67 25.54
CA TYR A 33 4.62 -18.25 25.66
C TYR A 33 4.79 -17.78 27.11
N GLU A 34 4.17 -18.46 28.06
CA GLU A 34 4.23 -18.08 29.48
C GLU A 34 5.63 -18.27 30.09
N GLN A 35 6.38 -19.28 29.65
CA GLN A 35 7.77 -19.45 30.06
C GLN A 35 8.65 -18.30 29.59
N GLY A 36 8.58 -17.93 28.30
CA GLY A 36 9.35 -16.81 27.78
C GLY A 36 8.97 -15.50 28.46
N LYS A 37 7.67 -15.24 28.71
CA LYS A 37 7.22 -14.09 29.51
C LYS A 37 7.79 -14.08 30.92
N LYS A 38 7.91 -15.23 31.57
CA LYS A 38 8.49 -15.32 32.92
C LYS A 38 9.99 -15.01 32.90
N LEU A 39 10.74 -15.52 31.92
CA LEU A 39 12.16 -15.25 31.77
C LEU A 39 12.45 -13.77 31.49
N ILE A 40 11.70 -13.16 30.56
CA ILE A 40 11.80 -11.73 30.26
C ILE A 40 11.52 -10.88 31.50
N ARG A 41 10.45 -11.20 32.26
CA ARG A 41 10.12 -10.49 33.51
C ARG A 41 11.21 -10.63 34.59
N ASN A 42 11.95 -11.73 34.58
CA ASN A 42 13.06 -11.98 35.49
C ASN A 42 14.39 -11.34 35.02
N GLY A 43 14.39 -10.63 33.88
CA GLY A 43 15.56 -9.94 33.33
C GLY A 43 16.38 -10.73 32.32
N ASP A 44 16.10 -12.03 32.13
CA ASP A 44 16.77 -12.87 31.13
C ASP A 44 16.00 -12.89 29.81
N TRP A 45 16.00 -11.75 29.13
CA TRP A 45 15.25 -11.57 27.90
C TRP A 45 15.79 -12.43 26.75
N LYS A 46 17.10 -12.71 26.72
CA LYS A 46 17.71 -13.57 25.69
C LYS A 46 17.21 -15.00 25.80
N ALA A 47 17.20 -15.56 27.02
CA ALA A 47 16.62 -16.88 27.24
C ALA A 47 15.12 -16.88 26.93
N GLY A 48 14.39 -15.82 27.28
CA GLY A 48 12.97 -15.70 26.95
C GLY A 48 12.68 -15.70 25.45
N LEU A 49 13.42 -14.91 24.66
CA LEU A 49 13.31 -14.93 23.20
C LEU A 49 13.73 -16.29 22.62
N GLN A 50 14.75 -16.94 23.19
CA GLN A 50 15.17 -18.27 22.76
C GLN A 50 14.09 -19.32 23.01
N THR A 51 13.39 -19.27 24.16
CA THR A 51 12.23 -20.13 24.45
C THR A 51 11.08 -19.89 23.47
N TRP A 52 10.84 -18.66 23.08
CA TRP A 52 9.83 -18.37 22.06
C TRP A 52 10.25 -18.85 20.67
N TRP A 53 11.52 -18.68 20.30
CA TRP A 53 12.05 -19.20 19.04
C TRP A 53 12.00 -20.73 18.96
N SER A 54 12.22 -21.43 20.09
CA SER A 54 12.19 -22.89 20.11
C SER A 54 10.83 -23.49 19.77
N ALA A 55 9.73 -22.72 19.94
CA ALA A 55 8.39 -23.12 19.52
C ALA A 55 8.32 -23.51 18.02
N LYS A 56 9.13 -22.85 17.17
CA LYS A 56 9.23 -23.15 15.74
C LYS A 56 10.14 -24.35 15.45
N THR A 57 11.14 -24.61 16.29
CA THR A 57 12.14 -25.66 16.02
C THR A 57 11.82 -27.00 16.68
N ASP A 58 11.04 -27.00 17.76
CA ASP A 58 10.68 -28.22 18.50
C ASP A 58 9.57 -28.99 17.75
N PRO A 59 9.84 -30.22 17.27
CA PRO A 59 8.85 -31.02 16.55
C PRO A 59 7.57 -31.31 17.34
N SER A 60 7.64 -31.33 18.68
CA SER A 60 6.48 -31.55 19.55
C SER A 60 5.53 -30.36 19.61
N TYR A 61 6.03 -29.16 19.26
CA TYR A 61 5.29 -27.90 19.35
C TYR A 61 4.98 -27.29 17.97
N GLN A 62 5.67 -27.74 16.92
CA GLN A 62 5.47 -27.29 15.53
C GLN A 62 4.03 -27.47 15.02
N SER A 63 3.31 -28.46 15.53
CA SER A 63 1.90 -28.71 15.18
C SER A 63 0.91 -27.74 15.84
N GLU A 64 1.31 -27.06 16.92
CA GLU A 64 0.41 -26.18 17.67
C GLU A 64 0.32 -24.76 17.12
N ARG A 65 1.36 -24.29 16.39
CA ARG A 65 1.45 -22.95 15.77
C ARG A 65 0.95 -21.84 16.72
N ASP A 66 1.52 -21.78 17.92
CA ASP A 66 1.09 -20.80 18.93
C ASP A 66 1.41 -19.36 18.50
N ILE A 67 0.38 -18.63 18.07
CA ILE A 67 0.50 -17.26 17.60
C ILE A 67 0.89 -16.26 18.71
N ARG A 68 0.63 -16.59 19.98
CA ARG A 68 0.98 -15.71 21.11
C ARG A 68 2.49 -15.56 21.23
N VAL A 69 3.21 -16.65 20.99
CA VAL A 69 4.68 -16.66 20.96
C VAL A 69 5.21 -15.71 19.89
N ALA A 70 4.62 -15.75 18.70
CA ALA A 70 5.05 -14.91 17.60
C ALA A 70 4.73 -13.42 17.81
N ILE A 71 3.51 -13.10 18.25
CA ILE A 71 3.08 -11.74 18.58
C ILE A 71 3.95 -11.17 19.72
N GLY A 72 4.16 -11.95 20.78
CA GLY A 72 5.00 -11.54 21.90
C GLY A 72 6.46 -11.30 21.49
N PHE A 73 7.01 -12.15 20.63
CA PHE A 73 8.38 -12.00 20.14
C PHE A 73 8.56 -10.70 19.35
N ILE A 74 7.70 -10.45 18.35
CA ILE A 74 7.81 -9.25 17.51
C ILE A 74 7.53 -7.98 18.30
N GLU A 75 6.55 -7.99 19.20
CA GLU A 75 6.25 -6.88 20.10
C GLU A 75 7.46 -6.54 20.97
N TYR A 76 8.05 -7.53 21.64
CA TYR A 76 9.21 -7.29 22.52
C TYR A 76 10.42 -6.76 21.75
N VAL A 77 10.73 -7.36 20.60
CA VAL A 77 11.89 -6.99 19.78
C VAL A 77 11.73 -5.58 19.21
N THR A 78 10.53 -5.19 18.78
CA THR A 78 10.27 -3.84 18.28
C THR A 78 10.15 -2.81 19.39
N ASP A 79 9.62 -3.18 20.56
CA ASP A 79 9.56 -2.29 21.74
C ASP A 79 10.93 -1.90 22.28
N ASN A 80 11.94 -2.75 22.09
CA ASN A 80 13.30 -2.56 22.57
C ASN A 80 14.31 -2.25 21.45
N ASP A 81 13.83 -1.99 20.22
CA ASP A 81 14.64 -1.68 19.04
C ASP A 81 15.80 -2.68 18.81
N LEU A 82 15.51 -3.98 18.99
CA LEU A 82 16.50 -5.05 18.84
C LEU A 82 16.65 -5.47 17.37
N GLU A 83 17.20 -4.59 16.53
CA GLU A 83 17.24 -4.73 15.06
C GLU A 83 17.81 -6.07 14.58
N MET A 84 18.83 -6.60 15.28
CA MET A 84 19.44 -7.89 14.95
C MET A 84 18.48 -9.09 15.00
N TYR A 85 17.31 -8.95 15.64
CA TYR A 85 16.29 -9.99 15.74
C TYR A 85 15.07 -9.74 14.84
N TYR A 86 15.06 -8.68 14.01
CA TYR A 86 13.92 -8.37 13.14
C TYR A 86 13.63 -9.49 12.14
N GLY A 87 14.66 -10.07 11.52
CA GLY A 87 14.49 -11.23 10.63
C GLY A 87 13.83 -12.42 11.34
N ASN A 88 14.33 -12.79 12.54
CA ASN A 88 13.73 -13.83 13.36
C ASN A 88 12.29 -13.52 13.77
N ALA A 89 12.00 -12.27 14.15
CA ALA A 89 10.66 -11.87 14.56
C ALA A 89 9.66 -12.02 13.41
N SER A 90 9.99 -11.53 12.21
CA SER A 90 9.12 -11.69 11.04
C SER A 90 8.98 -13.16 10.61
N ASP A 91 10.05 -13.95 10.67
CA ASP A 91 10.02 -15.35 10.27
C ASP A 91 9.17 -16.20 11.24
N LEU A 92 9.26 -15.94 12.54
CA LEU A 92 8.41 -16.57 13.54
C LEU A 92 6.94 -16.14 13.40
N TYR A 93 6.70 -14.88 13.07
CA TYR A 93 5.37 -14.36 12.77
C TYR A 93 4.75 -15.05 11.56
N LEU A 94 5.42 -15.01 10.40
CA LEU A 94 4.89 -15.62 9.18
C LEU A 94 4.69 -17.13 9.37
N TRP A 95 5.59 -17.82 10.08
CA TRP A 95 5.41 -19.22 10.47
C TRP A 95 4.16 -19.46 11.30
N ALA A 96 3.85 -18.63 12.31
CA ALA A 96 2.71 -18.85 13.17
C ALA A 96 1.36 -18.66 12.44
N PHE A 97 1.32 -17.78 11.43
CA PHE A 97 0.11 -17.48 10.64
C PHE A 97 -0.01 -18.28 9.33
N SER A 98 0.96 -19.15 9.00
CA SER A 98 0.98 -19.86 7.71
C SER A 98 -0.11 -20.92 7.52
N ASP A 99 -0.79 -21.33 8.60
CA ASP A 99 -1.83 -22.37 8.58
C ASP A 99 -3.02 -21.94 9.47
N ARG A 100 -4.05 -22.79 9.57
CA ARG A 100 -5.20 -22.57 10.44
C ARG A 100 -4.74 -22.49 11.90
N THR A 101 -5.17 -21.42 12.57
CA THR A 101 -4.94 -21.24 14.00
C THR A 101 -5.71 -22.27 14.81
N ASP A 102 -5.05 -22.83 15.83
CA ASP A 102 -5.67 -23.70 16.84
C ASP A 102 -6.83 -22.97 17.54
N SER A 103 -7.90 -23.68 17.86
CA SER A 103 -9.08 -23.11 18.51
C SER A 103 -8.77 -22.44 19.86
N ARG A 104 -7.68 -22.84 20.52
CA ARG A 104 -7.19 -22.26 21.78
C ARG A 104 -6.72 -20.81 21.65
N TYR A 105 -6.32 -20.36 20.46
CA TYR A 105 -5.70 -19.05 20.24
C TYR A 105 -6.55 -18.12 19.36
N LEU A 106 -7.85 -18.40 19.22
CA LEU A 106 -8.72 -17.60 18.34
C LEU A 106 -8.86 -16.14 18.82
N ASP A 107 -8.88 -15.88 20.13
CA ASP A 107 -8.98 -14.52 20.65
C ASP A 107 -7.75 -13.67 20.28
N ASP A 108 -6.56 -14.26 20.35
CA ASP A 108 -5.31 -13.64 19.90
C ASP A 108 -5.33 -13.39 18.39
N LEU A 109 -5.89 -14.32 17.60
CA LEU A 109 -6.06 -14.17 16.16
C LEU A 109 -6.99 -12.99 15.83
N TRP A 110 -8.10 -12.83 16.56
CA TRP A 110 -9.03 -11.72 16.34
C TRP A 110 -8.43 -10.37 16.71
N MET A 111 -7.64 -10.34 17.78
CA MET A 111 -6.91 -9.15 18.16
C MET A 111 -5.91 -8.76 17.06
N GLU A 112 -5.16 -9.72 16.54
CA GLU A 112 -4.19 -9.46 15.48
C GLU A 112 -4.87 -9.08 14.16
N ALA A 113 -5.94 -9.76 13.77
CA ALA A 113 -6.75 -9.39 12.61
C ALA A 113 -7.28 -7.96 12.72
N SER A 114 -7.63 -7.52 13.94
CA SER A 114 -8.09 -6.15 14.19
C SER A 114 -6.96 -5.12 14.06
N ARG A 115 -5.70 -5.49 14.34
CA ARG A 115 -4.52 -4.63 14.12
C ARG A 115 -4.16 -4.52 12.65
N VAL A 116 -4.38 -5.57 11.86
CA VAL A 116 -4.10 -5.56 10.43
C VAL A 116 -5.20 -4.87 9.63
N ALA A 117 -6.47 -5.03 10.02
CA ALA A 117 -7.63 -4.56 9.25
C ALA A 117 -7.57 -3.07 8.83
N PRO A 118 -7.12 -2.11 9.67
CA PRO A 118 -7.04 -0.70 9.30
C PRO A 118 -6.06 -0.38 8.15
N LEU A 119 -5.16 -1.31 7.81
CA LEU A 119 -4.20 -1.18 6.71
C LEU A 119 -4.80 -1.58 5.35
N LEU A 120 -5.99 -2.17 5.34
CA LEU A 120 -6.65 -2.65 4.14
C LEU A 120 -7.43 -1.54 3.43
N PRO A 121 -7.73 -1.70 2.12
CA PRO A 121 -8.75 -0.90 1.46
C PRO A 121 -10.09 -0.95 2.21
N ILE A 122 -10.83 0.15 2.21
CA ILE A 122 -12.08 0.33 3.00
C ILE A 122 -13.08 -0.84 2.82
N GLU A 123 -13.24 -1.37 1.60
CA GLU A 123 -14.17 -2.47 1.34
C GLU A 123 -13.68 -3.82 1.89
N GLU A 124 -12.36 -4.04 1.86
CA GLU A 124 -11.73 -5.23 2.45
C GLU A 124 -11.70 -5.14 3.97
N GLU A 125 -11.40 -3.98 4.54
CA GLU A 125 -11.49 -3.72 5.98
C GLU A 125 -12.89 -4.08 6.51
N LYS A 126 -13.95 -3.57 5.86
CA LYS A 126 -15.34 -3.93 6.20
C LYS A 126 -15.60 -5.44 6.10
N ALA A 127 -15.03 -6.11 5.09
CA ALA A 127 -15.15 -7.56 4.93
C ALA A 127 -14.44 -8.32 6.06
N TRP A 128 -13.24 -7.89 6.43
CA TRP A 128 -12.48 -8.46 7.54
C TRP A 128 -13.19 -8.24 8.88
N ILE A 129 -13.73 -7.05 9.14
CA ILE A 129 -14.53 -6.79 10.35
C ILE A 129 -15.74 -7.73 10.44
N ARG A 130 -16.41 -8.02 9.31
CA ARG A 130 -17.50 -9.02 9.29
C ARG A 130 -17.00 -10.44 9.57
N ARG A 131 -15.81 -10.81 9.09
CA ARG A 131 -15.19 -12.12 9.33
C ARG A 131 -14.73 -12.30 10.77
N ILE A 132 -14.14 -11.25 11.37
CA ILE A 132 -13.78 -11.20 12.80
C ILE A 132 -15.04 -11.43 13.66
N LYS A 133 -16.14 -10.74 13.37
CA LYS A 133 -17.42 -10.93 14.08
C LYS A 133 -18.01 -12.34 13.92
N ARG A 134 -17.70 -13.02 12.82
CA ARG A 134 -18.12 -14.40 12.53
C ARG A 134 -17.11 -15.44 13.03
N GLN A 135 -16.01 -15.01 13.64
CA GLN A 135 -14.93 -15.87 14.14
C GLN A 135 -14.39 -16.82 13.06
N ASP A 136 -14.13 -16.27 11.87
CA ASP A 136 -13.64 -17.04 10.72
C ASP A 136 -12.14 -17.39 10.85
N PRO A 137 -11.78 -18.68 11.08
CA PRO A 137 -10.39 -19.08 11.34
C PRO A 137 -9.48 -18.95 10.11
N THR A 138 -10.04 -18.75 8.91
CA THR A 138 -9.25 -18.53 7.70
C THR A 138 -8.55 -17.17 7.68
N LEU A 139 -8.86 -16.28 8.63
CA LEU A 139 -8.17 -14.99 8.79
C LEU A 139 -6.66 -15.14 9.03
N ALA A 140 -6.19 -16.25 9.62
CA ALA A 140 -4.77 -16.47 9.83
C ALA A 140 -3.97 -16.49 8.52
N SER A 141 -4.40 -17.31 7.56
CA SER A 141 -3.80 -17.38 6.22
C SER A 141 -3.95 -16.06 5.45
N ASN A 142 -5.02 -15.30 5.69
CA ASN A 142 -5.20 -13.97 5.12
C ASN A 142 -4.19 -12.95 5.68
N ILE A 143 -3.91 -12.98 6.99
CA ILE A 143 -2.86 -12.15 7.61
C ILE A 143 -1.48 -12.52 7.06
N HIS A 144 -1.18 -13.81 6.97
CA HIS A 144 0.07 -14.30 6.38
C HIS A 144 0.25 -13.80 4.95
N ARG A 145 -0.78 -13.96 4.12
CA ARG A 145 -0.78 -13.47 2.73
C ARG A 145 -0.61 -11.96 2.65
N PHE A 146 -1.34 -11.20 3.47
CA PHE A 146 -1.26 -9.74 3.49
C PHE A 146 0.19 -9.27 3.71
N TRP A 147 0.89 -9.83 4.68
CA TRP A 147 2.27 -9.42 4.96
C TRP A 147 3.22 -9.82 3.83
N LEU A 148 3.10 -11.01 3.26
CA LEU A 148 3.92 -11.42 2.11
C LEU A 148 3.70 -10.53 0.88
N GLU A 149 2.44 -10.18 0.60
CA GLU A 149 2.08 -9.31 -0.53
C GLU A 149 2.52 -7.87 -0.33
N ASN A 150 2.62 -7.40 0.91
CA ASN A 150 3.03 -6.03 1.26
C ASN A 150 4.51 -5.93 1.68
N ASP A 151 5.30 -7.00 1.52
CA ASP A 151 6.73 -7.00 1.80
C ASP A 151 7.53 -6.23 0.74
N PRO A 152 8.09 -5.04 1.03
CA PRO A 152 8.75 -4.22 0.02
C PRO A 152 10.05 -4.87 -0.49
N ARG A 153 10.69 -5.73 0.32
CA ARG A 153 11.95 -6.39 -0.05
C ARG A 153 11.93 -7.88 0.32
N PRO A 154 11.16 -8.71 -0.40
CA PRO A 154 11.02 -10.14 -0.12
C PRO A 154 12.32 -10.96 -0.35
N THR A 155 13.40 -10.28 -0.73
CA THR A 155 14.76 -10.81 -0.91
C THR A 155 15.56 -10.82 0.39
N THR A 156 15.16 -10.06 1.41
CA THR A 156 15.85 -9.99 2.69
C THR A 156 15.37 -11.10 3.64
N THR A 157 16.03 -11.21 4.80
CA THR A 157 15.70 -12.21 5.81
C THR A 157 14.44 -11.90 6.61
N GLY A 158 13.85 -10.71 6.45
CA GLY A 158 12.68 -10.32 7.24
C GLY A 158 11.73 -9.43 6.46
N ASN A 159 10.48 -9.42 6.90
CA ASN A 159 9.44 -8.63 6.25
C ASN A 159 9.47 -7.20 6.79
N GLU A 160 10.03 -6.26 6.01
CA GLU A 160 10.25 -4.90 6.48
C GLU A 160 8.94 -4.20 6.83
N ARG A 161 7.88 -4.42 6.07
CA ARG A 161 6.57 -3.78 6.31
C ARG A 161 5.90 -4.28 7.60
N LEU A 162 6.02 -5.56 7.92
CA LEU A 162 5.54 -6.13 9.17
C LEU A 162 6.31 -5.56 10.38
N ILE A 163 7.63 -5.48 10.27
CA ILE A 163 8.48 -4.90 11.32
C ILE A 163 8.15 -3.41 11.50
N GLU A 164 8.03 -2.67 10.41
CA GLU A 164 7.60 -1.26 10.39
C GLU A 164 6.25 -1.08 11.10
N HIS A 165 5.26 -1.95 10.84
CA HIS A 165 3.96 -1.90 11.50
C HIS A 165 4.09 -1.99 13.03
N TRP A 166 4.80 -2.99 13.53
CA TRP A 166 4.97 -3.21 14.97
C TRP A 166 5.82 -2.11 15.62
N ARG A 167 6.83 -1.58 14.93
CA ARG A 167 7.57 -0.38 15.38
C ARG A 167 6.65 0.85 15.48
N ARG A 168 5.76 1.06 14.50
CA ARG A 168 4.79 2.16 14.55
C ARG A 168 3.77 1.98 15.69
N ILE A 169 3.34 0.75 15.98
CA ILE A 169 2.49 0.46 17.15
C ILE A 169 3.23 0.80 18.44
N SER A 170 4.48 0.34 18.59
CA SER A 170 5.33 0.66 19.75
C SER A 170 5.46 2.16 19.96
N TYR A 171 5.82 2.89 18.89
CA TYR A 171 5.93 4.34 18.92
C TYR A 171 4.60 5.01 19.29
N ALA A 172 3.49 4.58 18.70
CA ALA A 172 2.17 5.16 18.96
C ALA A 172 1.76 4.99 20.43
N ARG A 173 2.01 3.82 21.02
CA ARG A 173 1.75 3.53 22.45
C ARG A 173 2.62 4.36 23.40
N LYS A 174 3.86 4.65 23.02
CA LYS A 174 4.80 5.47 23.80
C LYS A 174 4.52 6.97 23.69
N THR A 175 3.97 7.42 22.56
CA THR A 175 3.86 8.84 22.21
C THR A 175 2.45 9.42 22.44
N PHE A 176 1.40 8.66 22.10
CA PHE A 176 0.02 9.15 22.14
C PHE A 176 -0.71 8.70 23.41
N GLN A 177 -1.83 9.36 23.72
CA GLN A 177 -2.53 9.10 24.98
C GLN A 177 -3.19 7.73 24.96
N LYS A 178 -3.14 7.04 26.10
CA LYS A 178 -3.70 5.70 26.21
C LYS A 178 -5.22 5.73 26.03
N ASN A 179 -5.73 4.96 25.08
CA ASN A 179 -7.15 4.74 24.85
C ASN A 179 -7.44 3.25 24.69
N ARG A 180 -8.03 2.62 25.71
CA ARG A 180 -8.31 1.17 25.72
C ARG A 180 -9.41 0.73 24.74
N ASN A 181 -10.15 1.69 24.18
CA ASN A 181 -11.17 1.41 23.17
C ASN A 181 -10.57 1.32 21.75
N SER A 182 -9.31 1.72 21.59
CA SER A 182 -8.56 1.65 20.34
C SER A 182 -7.78 0.34 20.26
N VAL A 183 -7.65 -0.20 19.04
CA VAL A 183 -6.97 -1.47 18.77
C VAL A 183 -5.46 -1.45 19.10
N TYR A 184 -4.84 -0.26 19.08
CA TYR A 184 -3.43 -0.09 19.40
C TYR A 184 -3.19 0.46 20.82
N ASP A 185 -4.24 0.57 21.65
CA ASP A 185 -4.19 1.17 23.00
C ASP A 185 -3.79 2.65 23.04
N CYS A 186 -3.98 3.38 21.95
CA CYS A 186 -3.65 4.80 21.82
C CYS A 186 -4.81 5.60 21.22
N ASP A 187 -4.80 6.92 21.40
CA ASP A 187 -5.77 7.84 20.79
C ASP A 187 -5.69 7.84 19.25
N ASP A 188 -6.61 8.55 18.60
CA ASP A 188 -6.80 8.45 17.15
C ASP A 188 -5.58 8.92 16.34
N ARG A 189 -4.70 9.73 16.93
CA ARG A 189 -3.42 10.10 16.31
C ARG A 189 -2.56 8.86 16.07
N GLY A 190 -2.53 7.94 17.02
CA GLY A 190 -1.78 6.69 16.86
C GLY A 190 -2.37 5.77 15.80
N LEU A 191 -3.69 5.77 15.58
CA LEU A 191 -4.31 5.04 14.47
C LEU A 191 -3.80 5.56 13.12
N ILE A 192 -3.81 6.89 12.94
CA ILE A 192 -3.31 7.53 11.71
C ILE A 192 -1.80 7.32 11.54
N TYR A 193 -1.03 7.39 12.62
CA TYR A 193 0.42 7.18 12.59
C TYR A 193 0.79 5.75 12.19
N VAL A 194 0.10 4.73 12.73
CA VAL A 194 0.37 3.32 12.36
C VAL A 194 0.13 3.08 10.87
N LYS A 195 -0.89 3.74 10.31
CA LYS A 195 -1.29 3.60 8.91
C LYS A 195 -0.33 4.31 7.94
N TYR A 196 0.09 5.54 8.26
CA TYR A 196 0.78 6.42 7.31
C TYR A 196 2.18 6.88 7.72
N GLY A 197 2.61 6.60 8.95
CA GLY A 197 3.90 7.05 9.48
C GLY A 197 3.91 8.51 9.90
N GLU A 198 5.11 9.09 9.99
CA GLU A 198 5.29 10.48 10.37
C GLU A 198 4.71 11.43 9.30
N PRO A 199 3.92 12.45 9.70
CA PRO A 199 3.42 13.44 8.77
C PRO A 199 4.53 14.33 8.22
N PHE A 200 4.33 14.88 7.02
CA PHE A 200 5.27 15.82 6.42
C PHE A 200 5.37 17.12 7.25
N ARG A 201 4.23 17.61 7.73
CA ARG A 201 4.14 18.74 8.66
C ARG A 201 3.08 18.46 9.71
N ARG A 202 3.31 18.94 10.93
CA ARG A 202 2.32 18.94 12.01
C ARG A 202 2.29 20.27 12.75
N LYS A 203 1.14 20.63 13.30
CA LYS A 203 0.94 21.80 14.16
C LYS A 203 -0.01 21.44 15.29
N SER A 204 0.29 21.86 16.51
CA SER A 204 -0.58 21.72 17.67
C SER A 204 -0.82 23.06 18.35
N GLY A 205 -1.89 23.15 19.12
CA GLY A 205 -2.23 24.35 19.87
C GLY A 205 -3.57 24.24 20.58
N PHE A 206 -4.03 25.38 21.08
CA PHE A 206 -5.38 25.53 21.60
C PHE A 206 -6.12 26.50 20.69
N PHE A 207 -7.21 26.06 20.09
CA PHE A 207 -7.98 26.91 19.20
C PHE A 207 -8.39 28.21 19.93
N GLY A 208 -8.30 29.34 19.23
CA GLY A 208 -8.70 30.64 19.78
C GLY A 208 -7.63 31.29 20.67
N SER A 209 -6.47 30.66 20.84
CA SER A 209 -5.37 31.18 21.67
C SER A 209 -4.31 31.94 20.86
N SER A 210 -4.26 31.76 19.54
CA SER A 210 -3.24 32.40 18.71
C SER A 210 -3.41 33.91 18.58
N ALA A 211 -2.32 34.63 18.31
CA ALA A 211 -2.38 36.06 18.01
C ALA A 211 -3.30 36.37 16.82
N ALA A 212 -3.35 35.49 15.80
CA ALA A 212 -4.26 35.62 14.66
C ALA A 212 -5.72 35.51 15.11
N SER A 213 -6.06 34.51 15.94
CA SER A 213 -7.40 34.36 16.51
C SER A 213 -7.79 35.53 17.40
N LEU A 214 -6.86 36.03 18.23
CA LEU A 214 -7.11 37.17 19.10
C LEU A 214 -7.24 38.47 18.32
N LEU A 215 -6.52 38.62 17.20
CA LEU A 215 -6.66 39.73 16.28
C LEU A 215 -8.06 39.71 15.65
N GLU A 216 -8.49 38.56 15.13
CA GLU A 216 -9.85 38.39 14.61
C GLU A 216 -10.90 38.71 15.67
N LEU A 217 -10.74 38.17 16.88
CA LEU A 217 -11.62 38.51 18.00
C LEU A 217 -11.62 40.02 18.30
N SER A 218 -10.47 40.69 18.24
CA SER A 218 -10.35 42.13 18.48
C SER A 218 -11.01 42.99 17.39
N ARG A 219 -10.99 42.54 16.12
CA ARG A 219 -11.74 43.17 15.03
C ARG A 219 -13.23 43.22 15.34
N TRP A 220 -13.76 42.19 16.00
CA TRP A 220 -15.16 42.13 16.44
C TRP A 220 -15.42 42.78 17.79
N LEU A 221 -14.43 42.89 18.68
CA LEU A 221 -14.59 43.55 19.98
C LEU A 221 -14.51 45.08 19.90
N GLY A 222 -13.76 45.64 18.94
CA GLY A 222 -13.62 47.08 18.67
C GLY A 222 -13.19 47.95 19.86
N PRO A 223 -12.79 49.22 19.67
CA PRO A 223 -12.63 50.17 20.76
C PRO A 223 -14.02 50.66 21.18
N SER A 224 -14.72 49.83 21.93
CA SER A 224 -16.03 50.18 22.45
C SER A 224 -15.87 51.24 23.55
N ARG A 225 -15.74 52.52 23.17
CA ARG A 225 -16.05 53.68 24.03
C ARG A 225 -17.49 53.59 24.58
N LYS A 226 -18.32 52.78 23.91
CA LYS A 226 -19.63 52.32 24.33
C LYS A 226 -19.61 51.29 25.46
N MET A 227 -18.61 50.41 25.60
CA MET A 227 -18.66 49.33 26.61
C MET A 227 -18.57 49.85 28.06
N ASP A 228 -17.83 50.93 28.32
CA ASP A 228 -17.83 51.57 29.65
C ASP A 228 -19.15 52.31 29.93
N GLN A 229 -19.76 52.92 28.91
CA GLN A 229 -21.06 53.60 29.00
C GLN A 229 -22.21 52.59 29.15
N ASP A 230 -22.17 51.49 28.41
CA ASP A 230 -23.13 50.38 28.43
C ASP A 230 -22.99 49.57 29.73
N MET A 231 -21.79 49.42 30.30
CA MET A 231 -21.57 48.84 31.64
C MET A 231 -22.10 49.75 32.77
N ALA A 232 -22.04 51.07 32.61
CA ALA A 232 -22.68 52.01 33.51
C ALA A 232 -24.21 51.99 33.36
N GLU A 233 -24.72 51.89 32.13
CA GLU A 233 -26.15 51.78 31.83
C GLU A 233 -26.75 50.43 32.27
N LEU A 234 -26.03 49.33 32.16
CA LEU A 234 -26.44 47.99 32.62
C LEU A 234 -26.47 47.90 34.15
N ARG A 235 -25.52 48.54 34.85
CA ARG A 235 -25.60 48.72 36.32
C ARG A 235 -26.80 49.57 36.73
N ALA A 236 -27.16 50.57 35.94
CA ALA A 236 -28.35 51.39 36.15
C ALA A 236 -29.65 50.64 35.82
N LYS A 237 -29.67 49.84 34.75
CA LYS A 237 -30.84 49.05 34.29
C LYS A 237 -31.08 47.80 35.13
N ALA A 238 -30.04 47.16 35.68
CA ALA A 238 -30.17 46.00 36.59
C ALA A 238 -30.91 46.36 37.90
N ASN A 239 -30.82 47.62 38.34
CA ASN A 239 -31.61 48.13 39.48
C ASN A 239 -33.07 48.47 39.12
N LEU A 240 -33.43 48.45 37.83
CA LEU A 240 -34.74 48.85 37.32
C LEU A 240 -35.61 47.68 36.83
N ILE A 241 -35.17 46.42 36.99
CA ILE A 241 -35.92 45.23 36.55
C ILE A 241 -36.98 44.83 37.61
N ARG A 242 -37.98 45.71 37.79
CA ARG A 242 -39.32 45.39 38.30
C ARG A 242 -40.36 46.07 37.41
N GLY A 243 -40.50 45.61 36.17
CA GLY A 243 -41.65 45.99 35.33
C GLY A 243 -41.40 46.02 33.82
N GLY A 244 -42.13 45.18 33.09
CA GLY A 244 -42.75 45.48 31.79
C GLY A 244 -41.89 45.83 30.57
N PHE A 245 -41.85 44.91 29.60
CA PHE A 245 -41.24 44.94 28.27
C PHE A 245 -41.65 46.10 27.31
N HIS A 246 -40.70 46.60 26.49
CA HIS A 246 -40.53 46.37 25.02
C HIS A 246 -39.57 47.44 24.40
N SER A 247 -38.66 47.00 23.51
CA SER A 247 -37.67 47.76 22.67
C SER A 247 -36.20 47.88 23.11
N SER A 248 -35.80 47.48 24.32
CA SER A 248 -34.39 47.53 24.79
C SER A 248 -33.67 46.16 24.84
N VAL A 249 -34.31 45.10 24.34
CA VAL A 249 -33.82 43.73 24.48
C VAL A 249 -32.70 43.40 23.51
N VAL A 250 -32.64 44.06 22.33
CA VAL A 250 -31.65 43.70 21.29
C VAL A 250 -30.24 44.12 21.71
N SER A 251 -30.04 45.34 22.21
CA SER A 251 -28.72 45.82 22.64
C SER A 251 -28.21 45.11 23.90
N ALA A 252 -29.09 44.86 24.87
CA ALA A 252 -28.73 44.09 26.06
C ALA A 252 -28.39 42.62 25.73
N GLN A 253 -29.05 42.04 24.72
CA GLN A 253 -28.75 40.69 24.25
C GLN A 253 -27.42 40.64 23.48
N GLU A 254 -27.08 41.69 22.72
CA GLU A 254 -25.81 41.86 22.01
C GLU A 254 -24.62 41.97 22.99
N ASP A 255 -24.74 42.76 24.05
CA ASP A 255 -23.70 42.92 25.08
C ASP A 255 -23.48 41.64 25.90
N ILE A 256 -24.55 40.93 26.26
CA ILE A 256 -24.48 39.61 26.91
C ILE A 256 -23.89 38.56 25.96
N THR A 257 -24.11 38.67 24.66
CA THR A 257 -23.55 37.75 23.66
C THR A 257 -22.03 37.89 23.58
N MET A 258 -21.51 39.12 23.57
CA MET A 258 -20.07 39.42 23.51
C MET A 258 -19.34 39.06 24.81
N MET A 259 -19.95 39.33 25.97
CA MET A 259 -19.41 38.91 27.27
C MET A 259 -19.35 37.38 27.41
N ASN A 260 -20.29 36.66 26.79
CA ASN A 260 -20.30 35.19 26.77
C ASN A 260 -19.28 34.57 25.80
N ILE A 261 -18.85 35.22 24.71
CA ILE A 261 -17.87 34.63 23.77
C ILE A 261 -16.53 34.35 24.47
N LYS A 262 -16.03 35.27 25.30
CA LYS A 262 -14.81 35.03 26.09
C LYS A 262 -15.00 34.02 27.23
N LEU A 263 -16.22 33.92 27.77
CA LEU A 263 -16.53 33.06 28.93
C LEU A 263 -16.85 31.61 28.54
N TRP A 264 -17.26 31.36 27.30
CA TRP A 264 -17.73 30.05 26.83
C TRP A 264 -16.91 29.44 25.70
N ASP A 265 -15.78 30.05 25.29
CA ASP A 265 -14.82 29.39 24.41
C ASP A 265 -14.09 28.29 25.20
N PRO A 266 -14.36 27.00 24.96
CA PRO A 266 -13.69 25.93 25.70
C PRO A 266 -12.25 25.72 25.21
N LYS A 267 -11.80 26.46 24.19
CA LYS A 267 -10.44 26.42 23.62
C LYS A 267 -9.97 24.99 23.42
N PRO A 268 -10.65 24.22 22.55
CA PRO A 268 -10.30 22.83 22.33
C PRO A 268 -8.83 22.74 21.91
N GLU A 269 -8.14 21.78 22.50
CA GLU A 269 -6.78 21.47 22.11
C GLU A 269 -6.83 20.70 20.79
N TYR A 270 -5.97 21.08 19.85
CA TYR A 270 -5.94 20.47 18.53
C TYR A 270 -4.52 20.08 18.13
N GLU A 271 -4.49 19.13 17.20
CA GLU A 271 -3.30 18.80 16.44
C GLU A 271 -3.72 18.56 14.98
N VAL A 272 -2.97 19.11 14.03
CA VAL A 272 -3.22 18.95 12.60
C VAL A 272 -1.99 18.38 11.91
N TRP A 273 -2.20 17.34 11.12
CA TRP A 273 -1.17 16.60 10.39
C TRP A 273 -1.40 16.74 8.90
N LEU A 274 -0.34 17.02 8.16
CA LEU A 274 -0.34 17.12 6.71
C LEU A 274 0.56 16.03 6.12
N TYR A 275 -0.02 15.25 5.22
CA TYR A 275 0.67 14.23 4.45
C TYR A 275 0.69 14.59 2.97
N THR A 276 1.85 14.39 2.35
CA THR A 276 2.04 14.45 0.90
C THR A 276 2.10 13.03 0.34
N GLY A 277 1.72 12.85 -0.93
CA GLY A 277 1.82 11.55 -1.62
C GLY A 277 0.75 10.51 -1.25
N LEU A 278 -0.15 10.78 -0.30
CA LEU A 278 -1.28 9.89 0.01
C LEU A 278 -2.43 9.99 -0.99
N HIS A 279 -2.50 11.08 -1.76
CA HIS A 279 -3.52 11.33 -2.78
C HIS A 279 -2.85 11.96 -4.01
N GLU A 280 -3.31 11.63 -5.22
CA GLU A 280 -2.62 11.94 -6.49
C GLU A 280 -2.32 13.43 -6.71
N ARG A 281 -3.20 14.33 -6.26
CA ARG A 281 -3.16 15.76 -6.63
C ARG A 281 -3.22 16.75 -5.48
N LYS A 282 -3.48 16.30 -4.25
CA LYS A 282 -3.74 17.18 -3.11
C LYS A 282 -3.09 16.61 -1.85
N PRO A 283 -2.54 17.45 -0.96
CA PRO A 283 -2.14 16.99 0.36
C PRO A 283 -3.36 16.49 1.14
N VAL A 284 -3.13 15.52 2.02
CA VAL A 284 -4.15 14.95 2.91
C VAL A 284 -3.93 15.52 4.30
N VAL A 285 -4.98 16.12 4.85
CA VAL A 285 -4.96 16.74 6.18
C VAL A 285 -5.80 15.90 7.15
N PHE A 286 -5.23 15.60 8.32
CA PHE A 286 -5.95 15.02 9.45
C PHE A 286 -5.97 16.03 10.60
N LEU A 287 -7.16 16.29 11.13
CA LEU A 287 -7.35 17.16 12.28
C LEU A 287 -7.79 16.32 13.47
N PHE A 288 -7.14 16.52 14.60
CA PHE A 288 -7.46 15.89 15.87
C PHE A 288 -7.84 16.97 16.87
N SER A 289 -8.85 16.69 17.69
CA SER A 289 -9.33 17.64 18.68
C SER A 289 -9.75 16.93 19.97
N ARG A 290 -9.66 17.63 21.10
CA ARG A 290 -10.27 17.23 22.36
C ARG A 290 -10.80 18.43 23.12
N GLU A 291 -12.00 18.28 23.70
CA GLU A 291 -12.63 19.35 24.48
C GLU A 291 -11.94 19.47 25.87
N ASN A 292 -11.64 20.71 26.28
CA ASN A 292 -11.10 21.07 27.61
C ASN A 292 -9.76 20.42 28.01
N GLY A 293 -9.00 19.87 27.06
CA GLY A 293 -7.69 19.24 27.34
C GLY A 293 -7.74 17.96 28.18
N THR A 294 -8.94 17.41 28.42
CA THR A 294 -9.14 16.17 29.18
C THR A 294 -9.61 15.05 28.26
N GLY A 295 -9.01 13.86 28.38
CA GLY A 295 -9.34 12.71 27.54
C GLY A 295 -8.46 12.60 26.27
N PRO A 296 -8.58 11.48 25.54
CA PRO A 296 -7.80 11.21 24.33
C PRO A 296 -8.16 12.17 23.20
N PHE A 297 -7.23 12.41 22.29
CA PHE A 297 -7.53 13.10 21.04
C PHE A 297 -8.41 12.23 20.14
N GLU A 298 -9.45 12.84 19.57
CA GLU A 298 -10.33 12.18 18.59
C GLU A 298 -10.06 12.78 17.21
N LEU A 299 -10.11 11.94 16.17
CA LEU A 299 -10.09 12.40 14.79
C LEU A 299 -11.41 13.11 14.49
N VAL A 300 -11.32 14.31 13.93
CA VAL A 300 -12.48 15.12 13.54
C VAL A 300 -12.45 15.37 12.03
N ASP A 301 -13.63 15.39 11.40
CA ASP A 301 -13.76 15.58 9.95
C ASP A 301 -13.20 16.96 9.52
N GLY A 302 -13.33 17.99 10.37
CA GLY A 302 -12.86 19.35 10.11
C GLY A 302 -13.03 20.30 11.28
N VAL A 303 -12.70 21.58 11.06
CA VAL A 303 -12.80 22.63 12.10
C VAL A 303 -14.22 22.78 12.59
N GLU A 304 -15.21 22.57 11.72
CA GLU A 304 -16.64 22.63 12.02
C GLU A 304 -17.10 21.58 13.03
N GLU A 305 -16.42 20.43 13.10
CA GLU A 305 -16.68 19.37 14.08
C GLU A 305 -15.88 19.58 15.37
N ALA A 306 -14.67 20.15 15.28
CA ALA A 306 -13.87 20.53 16.44
C ALA A 306 -14.51 21.64 17.28
N LEU A 307 -15.51 22.35 16.74
CA LEU A 307 -16.25 23.38 17.46
C LEU A 307 -17.07 22.78 18.62
N PRO A 308 -17.21 23.51 19.73
CA PRO A 308 -17.86 23.01 20.95
C PRO A 308 -19.27 22.46 20.70
N ARG A 309 -19.52 21.22 21.15
CA ARG A 309 -20.85 20.58 21.04
C ARG A 309 -21.96 21.30 21.83
N ILE A 310 -21.60 22.20 22.75
CA ILE A 310 -22.49 23.08 23.53
C ILE A 310 -23.36 23.96 22.60
N MET A 311 -23.01 24.10 21.32
CA MET A 311 -23.75 24.89 20.33
C MET A 311 -24.72 24.07 19.44
N GLY A 312 -25.08 22.84 19.82
CA GLY A 312 -25.96 21.96 19.04
C GLY A 312 -27.46 21.99 19.40
N ARG A 313 -28.32 22.10 18.37
CA ARG A 313 -29.77 21.76 18.30
C ARG A 313 -30.84 22.83 18.58
N SER A 314 -30.59 24.12 18.37
CA SER A 314 -31.71 25.08 18.20
C SER A 314 -31.71 25.64 16.78
N MET A 315 -32.56 25.08 15.93
CA MET A 315 -32.71 25.45 14.51
C MET A 315 -33.29 26.88 14.29
N GLY A 316 -33.55 27.66 15.34
CA GLY A 316 -34.29 28.93 15.23
C GLY A 316 -33.54 30.22 15.59
N ASN A 317 -32.36 30.17 16.23
CA ASN A 317 -31.80 31.37 16.85
C ASN A 317 -30.61 31.97 16.08
N TYR A 318 -30.67 33.27 15.82
CA TYR A 318 -29.67 34.10 15.15
C TYR A 318 -28.33 34.18 15.91
N VAL A 319 -28.41 34.38 17.23
CA VAL A 319 -27.26 34.63 18.12
C VAL A 319 -26.28 33.44 18.23
N PRO A 320 -26.72 32.17 18.36
CA PRO A 320 -25.81 31.02 18.32
C PRO A 320 -25.02 30.87 17.01
N ARG A 321 -25.63 31.13 15.85
CA ARG A 321 -24.96 30.96 14.55
C ARG A 321 -23.91 32.02 14.28
N MET A 322 -24.17 33.26 14.68
CA MET A 322 -23.17 34.33 14.63
C MET A 322 -21.96 33.97 15.50
N ARG A 323 -22.18 33.50 16.74
CA ARG A 323 -21.09 33.04 17.62
C ARG A 323 -20.27 31.91 17.02
N GLN A 324 -20.94 30.92 16.44
CA GLN A 324 -20.29 29.82 15.73
C GLN A 324 -19.35 30.36 14.64
N GLY A 325 -19.82 31.30 13.81
CA GLY A 325 -18.99 31.84 12.74
C GLY A 325 -17.82 32.70 13.22
N ILE A 326 -17.93 33.38 14.38
CA ILE A 326 -16.80 34.08 15.01
C ILE A 326 -15.72 33.07 15.44
N TYR A 327 -16.12 31.96 16.07
CA TYR A 327 -15.16 30.90 16.41
C TYR A 327 -14.56 30.25 15.15
N GLN A 328 -15.36 30.03 14.11
CA GLN A 328 -14.86 29.51 12.83
C GLN A 328 -13.76 30.40 12.25
N ILE A 329 -14.00 31.71 12.11
CA ILE A 329 -12.96 32.60 11.55
C ILE A 329 -11.73 32.66 12.45
N MET A 330 -11.89 32.65 13.78
CA MET A 330 -10.77 32.59 14.72
C MET A 330 -9.92 31.33 14.54
N TYR A 331 -10.56 30.18 14.36
CA TYR A 331 -9.89 28.87 14.26
C TYR A 331 -9.24 28.70 12.89
N TYR A 332 -9.92 29.13 11.82
CA TYR A 332 -9.36 29.14 10.48
C TYR A 332 -8.21 30.15 10.34
N ALA A 333 -8.29 31.32 10.97
CA ALA A 333 -7.18 32.28 11.01
C ALA A 333 -5.93 31.67 11.66
N GLU A 334 -6.12 30.85 12.69
CA GLU A 334 -5.02 30.14 13.36
C GLU A 334 -4.36 29.12 12.42
N LEU A 335 -5.14 28.43 11.59
CA LEU A 335 -4.65 27.41 10.67
C LEU A 335 -4.27 27.93 9.28
N ALA A 336 -4.61 29.19 8.95
CA ALA A 336 -4.43 29.76 7.61
C ALA A 336 -2.97 29.71 7.11
N ASN A 337 -1.99 29.90 8.00
CA ASN A 337 -0.57 29.82 7.65
C ASN A 337 -0.01 28.38 7.63
N PHE A 338 -0.82 27.38 7.97
CA PHE A 338 -0.39 25.99 7.97
C PHE A 338 -0.46 25.40 6.57
N ASP A 339 -1.61 25.51 5.90
CA ASP A 339 -1.84 24.98 4.56
C ASP A 339 -2.90 25.79 3.81
N ASP A 340 -2.79 25.82 2.47
CA ASP A 340 -3.72 26.53 1.58
C ASP A 340 -5.17 26.10 1.78
N PHE A 341 -5.40 24.83 2.15
CA PHE A 341 -6.72 24.30 2.51
C PHE A 341 -7.43 25.17 3.57
N PHE A 342 -6.71 25.56 4.63
CA PHE A 342 -7.28 26.38 5.70
C PHE A 342 -7.33 27.86 5.31
N TYR A 343 -6.34 28.33 4.55
CA TYR A 343 -6.29 29.71 4.07
C TYR A 343 -7.50 30.06 3.21
N HIS A 344 -7.89 29.20 2.27
CA HIS A 344 -9.05 29.44 1.42
C HIS A 344 -10.35 29.56 2.24
N ARG A 345 -10.54 28.68 3.22
CA ARG A 345 -11.72 28.72 4.10
C ARG A 345 -11.72 29.92 5.04
N TYR A 346 -10.56 30.36 5.51
CA TYR A 346 -10.41 31.63 6.24
C TYR A 346 -10.84 32.80 5.36
N ARG A 347 -10.37 32.87 4.11
CA ARG A 347 -10.70 33.95 3.17
C ARG A 347 -12.19 34.00 2.82
N ASP A 348 -12.81 32.85 2.60
CA ASP A 348 -14.26 32.76 2.35
C ASP A 348 -15.08 33.29 3.54
N LEU A 349 -14.68 32.94 4.76
CA LEU A 349 -15.29 33.49 5.97
C LEU A 349 -15.04 34.99 6.07
N GLU A 350 -13.79 35.43 5.92
CA GLU A 350 -13.43 36.85 5.97
C GLU A 350 -14.30 37.67 5.00
N MET A 351 -14.54 37.19 3.77
CA MET A 351 -15.43 37.86 2.82
C MET A 351 -16.89 37.98 3.30
N ILE A 352 -17.45 36.90 3.88
CA ILE A 352 -18.81 36.92 4.47
C ILE A 352 -18.87 37.98 5.58
N TRP A 353 -17.80 38.09 6.36
CA TRP A 353 -17.71 38.96 7.52
C TRP A 353 -17.40 40.43 7.16
N GLU A 354 -16.52 40.70 6.20
CA GLU A 354 -16.21 42.05 5.70
C GLU A 354 -17.46 42.76 5.16
N HIS A 355 -18.38 42.01 4.54
CA HIS A 355 -19.66 42.55 4.11
C HIS A 355 -20.49 43.12 5.28
N ALA A 356 -20.41 42.51 6.46
CA ALA A 356 -21.06 43.03 7.67
C ALA A 356 -20.29 44.22 8.26
N ALA A 357 -18.97 44.09 8.38
CA ALA A 357 -18.10 45.08 9.01
C ALA A 357 -18.08 46.43 8.26
N ASN A 358 -18.06 46.41 6.92
CA ASN A 358 -18.09 47.63 6.09
C ASN A 358 -19.36 48.47 6.25
N ASN A 359 -20.39 47.93 6.90
CA ASN A 359 -21.65 48.60 7.18
C ASN A 359 -21.79 49.05 8.65
N ASP A 360 -20.71 49.03 9.44
CA ASP A 360 -20.68 49.37 10.88
C ASP A 360 -21.81 48.73 11.70
N ARG A 361 -22.22 47.51 11.32
CA ARG A 361 -23.34 46.79 11.91
C ARG A 361 -22.98 45.35 12.22
N MET A 362 -23.68 44.76 13.17
CA MET A 362 -23.63 43.32 13.36
C MET A 362 -24.21 42.58 12.13
N PRO A 363 -23.65 41.41 11.77
CA PRO A 363 -24.14 40.59 10.66
C PRO A 363 -25.61 40.21 10.85
N ASN A 364 -26.47 40.54 9.88
CA ASN A 364 -27.91 40.33 9.92
C ASN A 364 -28.31 38.92 9.43
N HIS A 365 -29.60 38.67 9.26
CA HIS A 365 -30.13 37.38 8.82
C HIS A 365 -29.53 36.87 7.50
N HIS A 366 -29.08 37.76 6.60
CA HIS A 366 -28.41 37.43 5.36
C HIS A 366 -27.05 36.81 5.61
N GLU A 367 -26.17 37.47 6.38
CA GLU A 367 -24.83 36.95 6.68
C GLU A 367 -24.91 35.67 7.52
N VAL A 368 -25.87 35.58 8.45
CA VAL A 368 -26.11 34.33 9.20
C VAL A 368 -26.54 33.18 8.28
N LYS A 369 -27.30 33.45 7.21
CA LYS A 369 -27.61 32.44 6.18
C LYS A 369 -26.37 32.03 5.39
N LEU A 370 -25.50 32.98 5.02
CA LEU A 370 -24.24 32.69 4.34
C LEU A 370 -23.31 31.83 5.21
N LEU A 371 -23.15 32.17 6.50
CA LEU A 371 -22.39 31.36 7.46
C LEU A 371 -22.96 29.95 7.59
N SER A 372 -24.29 29.83 7.57
CA SER A 372 -24.94 28.51 7.61
C SER A 372 -24.68 27.71 6.35
N ALA A 373 -24.72 28.35 5.18
CA ALA A 373 -24.40 27.73 3.90
C ALA A 373 -22.94 27.28 3.85
N PHE A 374 -22.01 28.14 4.27
CA PHE A 374 -20.59 27.84 4.42
C PHE A 374 -20.36 26.63 5.33
N ASN A 375 -20.93 26.64 6.53
CA ASN A 375 -20.79 25.53 7.48
C ASN A 375 -21.37 24.22 6.94
N ASN A 376 -22.55 24.24 6.30
CA ASN A 376 -23.15 23.05 5.72
C ASN A 376 -22.34 22.51 4.53
N HIS A 377 -21.81 23.41 3.70
CA HIS A 377 -20.96 23.05 2.57
C HIS A 377 -19.68 22.36 3.06
N ASN A 378 -18.92 23.01 3.96
CA ASN A 378 -17.65 22.46 4.45
C ASN A 378 -17.83 21.16 5.23
N ARG A 379 -18.86 21.06 6.09
CA ARG A 379 -19.17 19.79 6.75
C ARG A 379 -19.50 18.68 5.75
N GLY A 380 -20.17 19.02 4.65
CA GLY A 380 -20.44 18.09 3.56
C GLY A 380 -19.14 17.66 2.86
N GLU A 381 -18.30 18.63 2.51
CA GLU A 381 -17.02 18.38 1.85
C GLU A 381 -16.09 17.54 2.73
N ASP A 382 -15.91 17.89 4.00
CA ASP A 382 -15.06 17.16 4.94
C ASP A 382 -15.58 15.74 5.19
N LYS A 383 -16.91 15.60 5.36
CA LYS A 383 -17.50 14.31 5.68
C LYS A 383 -17.60 13.36 4.49
N PHE A 384 -17.77 13.85 3.27
CA PHE A 384 -18.05 13.00 2.12
C PHE A 384 -16.97 13.05 1.03
N ASN A 385 -16.28 14.18 0.89
CA ASN A 385 -15.34 14.45 -0.19
C ASN A 385 -13.90 14.68 0.30
N ALA A 386 -13.60 14.47 1.58
CA ALA A 386 -12.26 14.67 2.10
C ALA A 386 -11.23 13.79 1.38
N PRO A 387 -10.07 14.34 0.97
CA PRO A 387 -8.99 13.57 0.35
C PRO A 387 -8.54 12.35 1.16
N SER A 388 -8.69 12.38 2.49
CA SER A 388 -8.40 11.25 3.40
C SER A 388 -9.27 10.02 3.18
N ARG A 389 -10.42 10.15 2.49
CA ARG A 389 -11.29 9.01 2.13
C ARG A 389 -10.87 8.31 0.85
N TYR A 390 -10.13 9.01 0.00
CA TYR A 390 -9.62 8.53 -1.29
C TYR A 390 -8.11 8.33 -1.27
N SER A 391 -7.50 8.36 -0.08
CA SER A 391 -6.07 8.14 0.05
C SER A 391 -5.73 6.67 -0.15
N MET A 392 -4.47 6.41 -0.49
CA MET A 392 -3.92 5.06 -0.43
C MET A 392 -4.22 4.42 0.94
N PRO A 393 -4.53 3.12 0.99
CA PRO A 393 -4.91 2.46 2.24
C PRO A 393 -3.74 2.36 3.23
N VAL A 394 -2.50 2.44 2.77
CA VAL A 394 -1.32 2.37 3.62
C VAL A 394 -0.14 3.03 2.92
N ARG A 395 0.84 3.49 3.71
CA ARG A 395 2.14 3.94 3.20
C ARG A 395 3.26 3.24 3.96
N SER A 396 4.17 2.59 3.23
CA SER A 396 5.44 2.10 3.77
C SER A 396 6.50 3.20 3.71
N ASP A 397 7.26 3.37 4.78
CA ASP A 397 8.42 4.26 4.78
C ASP A 397 9.53 3.75 3.84
N PHE A 398 9.64 2.42 3.66
CA PHE A 398 10.63 1.82 2.75
C PHE A 398 10.35 2.18 1.28
N GLU A 399 9.10 2.02 0.85
CA GLU A 399 8.70 2.33 -0.53
C GLU A 399 8.66 3.83 -0.79
N PHE A 400 8.33 4.65 0.22
CA PHE A 400 8.29 6.09 0.06
C PHE A 400 9.70 6.73 -0.04
N LEU A 401 10.67 6.23 0.74
CA LEU A 401 12.02 6.79 0.75
C LEU A 401 12.89 6.30 -0.41
N THR A 402 12.46 5.27 -1.15
CA THR A 402 13.20 4.73 -2.29
C THR A 402 12.56 5.14 -3.61
N GLY A 403 13.31 5.04 -4.71
CA GLY A 403 12.75 5.13 -6.05
C GLY A 403 11.84 3.96 -6.37
N GLY A 404 10.89 4.14 -7.29
CA GLY A 404 10.03 3.05 -7.76
C GLY A 404 10.64 2.31 -8.94
N ILE A 405 10.41 1.01 -9.05
CA ILE A 405 10.68 0.23 -10.26
C ILE A 405 9.35 -0.32 -10.78
N ASP A 406 9.00 0.05 -12.01
CA ASP A 406 7.94 -0.63 -12.74
C ASP A 406 8.53 -1.97 -13.24
N VAL A 407 8.06 -3.07 -12.64
CA VAL A 407 8.49 -4.42 -12.97
C VAL A 407 7.43 -5.00 -13.90
N GLY A 408 7.76 -5.10 -15.19
CA GLY A 408 6.92 -5.75 -16.19
C GLY A 408 7.28 -7.23 -16.29
N THR A 409 6.38 -8.11 -15.86
CA THR A 409 6.57 -9.55 -15.96
C THR A 409 5.71 -10.17 -17.05
N HIS A 410 6.31 -11.10 -17.80
CA HIS A 410 5.60 -11.94 -18.74
C HIS A 410 5.96 -13.39 -18.47
N PHE A 411 4.96 -14.28 -18.42
CA PHE A 411 5.22 -15.70 -18.19
C PHE A 411 4.49 -16.56 -19.20
N TYR A 412 5.13 -17.65 -19.60
CA TYR A 412 4.65 -18.53 -20.64
C TYR A 412 4.99 -19.98 -20.29
N ARG A 413 4.03 -20.87 -20.54
CA ARG A 413 4.22 -22.30 -20.38
C ARG A 413 4.66 -22.94 -21.69
N PHE A 414 5.64 -23.81 -21.59
CA PHE A 414 6.18 -24.62 -22.69
C PHE A 414 6.30 -26.09 -22.26
N LEU A 415 6.60 -26.96 -23.22
CA LEU A 415 7.09 -28.30 -22.96
C LEU A 415 8.58 -28.36 -23.31
N ASP A 416 9.42 -28.82 -22.38
CA ASP A 416 10.85 -28.99 -22.61
C ASP A 416 11.14 -30.09 -23.65
N GLU A 417 12.40 -30.35 -24.00
CA GLU A 417 12.76 -31.38 -24.98
C GLU A 417 12.35 -32.82 -24.56
N GLN A 418 12.07 -33.06 -23.28
CA GLN A 418 11.57 -34.32 -22.74
C GLN A 418 10.02 -34.38 -22.70
N ASN A 419 9.35 -33.29 -23.09
CA ASN A 419 7.90 -33.05 -22.96
C ASN A 419 7.41 -32.87 -21.52
N GLU A 420 8.30 -32.52 -20.59
CA GLU A 420 7.89 -32.10 -19.27
C GLU A 420 7.52 -30.60 -19.28
N PRO A 421 6.45 -30.21 -18.56
CA PRO A 421 6.03 -28.81 -18.52
C PRO A 421 7.07 -27.89 -17.88
N GLU A 422 7.36 -26.79 -18.56
CA GLU A 422 8.30 -25.75 -18.15
C GLU A 422 7.58 -24.40 -18.08
N LEU A 423 7.98 -23.58 -17.11
CA LEU A 423 7.56 -22.19 -16.99
C LEU A 423 8.75 -21.28 -17.30
N VAL A 424 8.53 -20.33 -18.20
CA VAL A 424 9.49 -19.28 -18.56
C VAL A 424 8.93 -17.94 -18.10
N ILE A 425 9.71 -17.19 -17.33
CA ILE A 425 9.32 -15.88 -16.80
C ILE A 425 10.35 -14.84 -17.26
N TYR A 426 9.85 -13.79 -17.90
CA TYR A 426 10.57 -12.59 -18.28
C TYR A 426 10.31 -11.53 -17.24
N ALA A 427 11.37 -10.87 -16.76
CA ALA A 427 11.30 -9.76 -15.84
C ALA A 427 12.00 -8.57 -16.47
N LEU A 428 11.23 -7.55 -16.84
CA LEU A 428 11.74 -6.27 -17.34
C LEU A 428 11.56 -5.21 -16.26
N SER A 429 12.58 -4.42 -16.00
CA SER A 429 12.52 -3.39 -14.96
C SER A 429 13.05 -2.05 -15.45
N SER A 430 12.40 -0.96 -15.07
CA SER A 430 12.85 0.39 -15.41
C SER A 430 12.95 1.26 -14.16
N PRO A 431 14.13 1.31 -13.49
CA PRO A 431 14.28 2.03 -12.24
C PRO A 431 14.06 3.54 -12.35
N GLN A 432 13.17 4.07 -11.52
CA GLN A 432 12.92 5.51 -11.38
C GLN A 432 13.68 6.04 -10.16
N ILE A 433 14.92 6.45 -10.38
CA ILE A 433 15.77 7.00 -9.31
C ILE A 433 15.26 8.40 -8.92
N GLN A 434 15.20 8.67 -7.62
CA GLN A 434 14.76 9.98 -7.12
C GLN A 434 15.70 11.09 -7.60
N ILE A 435 15.12 12.27 -7.88
CA ILE A 435 15.82 13.40 -8.48
C ILE A 435 17.04 13.82 -7.64
N GLU A 436 16.97 13.70 -6.32
CA GLU A 436 18.06 14.04 -5.39
C GLU A 436 19.31 13.17 -5.53
N TYR A 437 19.18 11.96 -6.10
CA TYR A 437 20.29 11.03 -6.32
C TYR A 437 20.77 11.02 -7.78
N LEU A 438 20.20 11.82 -8.67
CA LEU A 438 20.66 11.89 -10.05
C LEU A 438 22.03 12.58 -10.14
N VAL A 439 22.87 12.07 -11.02
CA VAL A 439 24.23 12.56 -11.26
C VAL A 439 24.37 13.07 -12.69
N VAL A 440 25.33 13.97 -12.90
CA VAL A 440 25.67 14.46 -14.23
C VAL A 440 26.73 13.53 -14.82
N ASP A 441 26.41 12.93 -15.97
CA ASP A 441 27.35 12.08 -16.71
C ASP A 441 28.47 12.89 -17.37
N GLU A 442 29.43 12.20 -18.01
CA GLU A 442 30.56 12.83 -18.70
C GLU A 442 30.14 13.76 -19.85
N ASN A 443 28.94 13.57 -20.38
CA ASN A 443 28.37 14.35 -21.48
C ASN A 443 27.48 15.51 -20.98
N GLY A 444 27.42 15.76 -19.67
CA GLY A 444 26.60 16.81 -19.08
C GLY A 444 25.11 16.46 -18.99
N ARG A 445 24.73 15.19 -19.16
CA ARG A 445 23.34 14.72 -19.06
C ARG A 445 23.05 14.25 -17.64
N LEU A 446 21.86 14.60 -17.14
CA LEU A 446 21.38 14.13 -15.85
C LEU A 446 20.89 12.68 -16.00
N GLY A 447 21.40 11.78 -15.17
CA GLY A 447 21.08 10.35 -15.20
C GLY A 447 21.26 9.67 -13.85
N PRO A 448 20.90 8.38 -13.75
CA PRO A 448 21.11 7.63 -12.53
C PRO A 448 22.61 7.44 -12.23
N PRO A 449 23.01 7.31 -10.96
CA PRO A 449 24.37 6.92 -10.61
C PRO A 449 24.62 5.45 -10.99
N PRO A 450 25.87 4.95 -10.97
CA PRO A 450 26.14 3.54 -11.21
C PRO A 450 25.34 2.62 -10.26
N TYR A 451 24.67 1.62 -10.82
CA TYR A 451 23.90 0.64 -10.06
C TYR A 451 23.94 -0.74 -10.73
N ARG A 452 23.72 -1.78 -9.92
CA ARG A 452 23.37 -3.12 -10.39
C ARG A 452 21.91 -3.38 -10.16
N LEU A 453 21.29 -4.08 -11.11
CA LEU A 453 19.90 -4.47 -11.04
C LEU A 453 19.83 -5.94 -10.62
N LEU A 454 19.22 -6.20 -9.47
CA LEU A 454 18.98 -7.54 -8.97
C LEU A 454 17.53 -7.92 -9.23
N HIS A 455 17.29 -8.92 -10.07
CA HIS A 455 15.99 -9.57 -10.20
C HIS A 455 15.97 -10.84 -9.36
N THR A 456 14.99 -10.99 -8.49
CA THR A 456 14.77 -12.20 -7.71
C THR A 456 13.37 -12.75 -7.96
N LEU A 457 13.29 -13.95 -8.52
CA LEU A 457 12.07 -14.71 -8.66
C LEU A 457 11.87 -15.58 -7.42
N ILE A 458 10.70 -15.46 -6.79
CA ILE A 458 10.27 -16.29 -5.66
C ILE A 458 8.99 -17.00 -6.06
N LEU A 459 9.01 -18.33 -6.09
CA LEU A 459 7.84 -19.16 -6.39
C LEU A 459 7.32 -19.81 -5.12
N ARG A 460 6.01 -19.68 -4.88
CA ARG A 460 5.31 -20.20 -3.71
C ARG A 460 4.13 -21.08 -4.12
N ASP A 461 3.82 -22.09 -3.31
CA ASP A 461 2.61 -22.89 -3.49
C ASP A 461 1.31 -22.16 -3.07
N ASP A 462 0.19 -22.86 -3.14
CA ASP A 462 -1.13 -22.37 -2.68
C ASP A 462 -1.15 -22.02 -1.17
N ASP A 463 -0.31 -22.68 -0.37
CA ASP A 463 -0.11 -22.41 1.06
C ASP A 463 0.93 -21.29 1.30
N LEU A 464 1.41 -20.63 0.24
CA LEU A 464 2.43 -19.59 0.23
C LEU A 464 3.80 -20.05 0.78
N ARG A 465 4.09 -21.34 0.75
CA ARG A 465 5.42 -21.88 1.07
C ARG A 465 6.33 -21.70 -0.12
N GLU A 466 7.53 -21.18 0.13
CA GLU A 466 8.55 -21.00 -0.91
C GLU A 466 9.03 -22.36 -1.45
N LEU A 467 8.87 -22.56 -2.75
CA LEU A 467 9.32 -23.75 -3.48
C LEU A 467 10.65 -23.50 -4.19
N TYR A 468 10.80 -22.33 -4.81
CA TYR A 468 12.00 -21.94 -5.53
C TYR A 468 12.32 -20.47 -5.31
N ARG A 469 13.62 -20.17 -5.29
CA ARG A 469 14.17 -18.82 -5.34
C ARG A 469 15.32 -18.80 -6.33
N LEU A 470 15.20 -17.94 -7.34
CA LEU A 470 16.21 -17.72 -8.35
C LEU A 470 16.55 -16.24 -8.35
N SER A 471 17.81 -15.90 -8.63
CA SER A 471 18.22 -14.51 -8.73
C SER A 471 19.18 -14.33 -9.90
N ASP A 472 19.04 -13.20 -10.56
CA ASP A 472 19.85 -12.78 -11.69
C ASP A 472 20.33 -11.35 -11.46
N GLN A 473 21.58 -11.09 -11.81
CA GLN A 473 22.24 -9.81 -11.56
C GLN A 473 22.71 -9.21 -12.87
N LEU A 474 22.15 -8.05 -13.19
CA LEU A 474 22.47 -7.28 -14.39
C LEU A 474 23.32 -6.07 -13.99
N VAL A 475 24.40 -5.84 -14.73
CA VAL A 475 25.35 -4.75 -14.46
C VAL A 475 25.19 -3.67 -15.53
N GLY A 476 25.04 -2.42 -15.08
CA GLY A 476 24.90 -1.25 -15.95
C GLY A 476 23.46 -0.94 -16.32
N SER A 477 23.23 0.30 -16.75
CA SER A 477 21.89 0.85 -17.02
C SER A 477 21.24 0.35 -18.31
N GLU A 478 21.98 -0.36 -19.17
CA GLU A 478 21.48 -0.82 -20.47
C GLU A 478 20.90 -2.23 -20.43
N GLN A 479 21.22 -3.03 -19.41
CA GLN A 479 20.64 -4.37 -19.22
C GLN A 479 19.54 -4.32 -18.16
N ASN A 480 18.32 -4.61 -18.58
CA ASN A 480 17.15 -4.45 -17.73
C ASN A 480 16.16 -5.62 -17.78
N MET A 481 16.54 -6.72 -18.43
CA MET A 481 15.71 -7.90 -18.60
C MET A 481 16.41 -9.16 -18.09
N SER A 482 15.72 -9.95 -17.26
CA SER A 482 16.12 -11.30 -16.85
C SER A 482 15.13 -12.34 -17.34
N VAL A 483 15.62 -13.55 -17.62
CA VAL A 483 14.80 -14.70 -18.03
C VAL A 483 15.02 -15.86 -17.06
N PHE A 484 13.97 -16.26 -16.38
CA PHE A 484 13.95 -17.40 -15.46
C PHE A 484 13.28 -18.60 -16.12
N ARG A 485 13.93 -19.76 -16.03
CA ARG A 485 13.43 -21.03 -16.57
C ARG A 485 13.37 -22.05 -15.44
N LEU A 486 12.22 -22.69 -15.26
CA LEU A 486 11.99 -23.63 -14.18
C LEU A 486 10.95 -24.70 -14.55
N PRO A 487 11.05 -25.90 -13.97
CA PRO A 487 10.00 -26.90 -14.09
C PRO A 487 8.66 -26.34 -13.60
N HIS A 488 7.59 -26.62 -14.33
CA HIS A 488 6.26 -26.19 -13.92
C HIS A 488 5.78 -27.04 -12.73
N ILE A 489 5.09 -26.42 -11.78
CA ILE A 489 4.51 -27.13 -10.63
C ILE A 489 3.14 -27.71 -11.02
N HIS A 490 2.80 -28.92 -10.57
CA HIS A 490 1.51 -29.56 -10.85
C HIS A 490 0.33 -29.04 -10.00
N GLN A 491 0.35 -27.76 -9.63
CA GLN A 491 -0.68 -27.09 -8.85
C GLN A 491 -0.62 -25.59 -9.12
N ARG A 492 -1.60 -24.84 -8.60
CA ARG A 492 -1.54 -23.38 -8.64
C ARG A 492 -0.36 -22.91 -7.78
N ALA A 493 0.27 -21.84 -8.25
CA ALA A 493 1.42 -21.26 -7.61
C ALA A 493 1.40 -19.75 -7.75
N HIS A 494 1.94 -19.08 -6.74
CA HIS A 494 2.15 -17.64 -6.72
C HIS A 494 3.62 -17.38 -7.01
N PHE A 495 3.93 -16.59 -8.03
CA PHE A 495 5.29 -16.07 -8.17
C PHE A 495 5.34 -14.59 -7.87
N THR A 496 6.45 -14.16 -7.29
CA THR A 496 6.82 -12.77 -7.09
C THR A 496 8.14 -12.55 -7.78
N VAL A 497 8.20 -11.59 -8.69
CA VAL A 497 9.47 -11.04 -9.18
C VAL A 497 9.71 -9.76 -8.41
N SER A 498 10.81 -9.71 -7.66
CA SER A 498 11.29 -8.50 -7.01
C SER A 498 12.49 -7.95 -7.77
N SER A 499 12.54 -6.64 -7.91
CA SER A 499 13.61 -5.90 -8.57
C SER A 499 14.19 -4.88 -7.61
N GLU A 500 15.53 -4.84 -7.52
CA GLU A 500 16.25 -3.89 -6.68
C GLU A 500 17.39 -3.23 -7.47
N ALA A 501 17.38 -1.91 -7.53
CA ALA A 501 18.50 -1.13 -8.05
C ALA A 501 19.45 -0.81 -6.89
N ILE A 502 20.56 -1.53 -6.82
CA ILE A 502 21.54 -1.42 -5.73
C ILE A 502 22.67 -0.51 -6.18
N TYR A 503 22.97 0.53 -5.40
CA TYR A 503 24.05 1.47 -5.69
C TYR A 503 25.39 0.74 -5.77
N GLU A 504 26.15 1.06 -6.83
CA GLU A 504 27.53 0.62 -6.97
C GLU A 504 28.47 1.80 -6.69
N PRO A 505 29.32 1.71 -5.66
CA PRO A 505 30.24 2.79 -5.33
C PRO A 505 31.10 3.19 -6.53
N ASP A 506 31.10 4.48 -6.83
CA ASP A 506 31.94 5.03 -7.86
C ASP A 506 33.41 4.84 -7.47
N THR A 507 34.14 4.15 -8.34
CA THR A 507 35.58 3.89 -8.18
C THR A 507 36.43 4.98 -8.80
N THR A 508 35.84 5.89 -9.59
CA THR A 508 36.55 7.00 -10.24
C THR A 508 36.83 8.17 -9.29
N GLY A 509 36.17 8.18 -8.12
CA GLY A 509 36.32 9.22 -7.09
C GLY A 509 35.64 10.55 -7.44
N ARG A 510 34.74 10.56 -8.43
CA ARG A 510 33.97 11.75 -8.82
C ARG A 510 32.79 11.97 -7.90
N LEU A 511 32.19 10.88 -7.42
CA LEU A 511 31.04 10.92 -6.52
C LEU A 511 31.46 10.66 -5.08
N ASN A 512 30.84 11.38 -4.14
CA ASN A 512 30.93 11.05 -2.73
C ASN A 512 29.94 9.92 -2.44
N ASN A 513 30.47 8.70 -2.29
CA ASN A 513 29.70 7.48 -2.08
C ASN A 513 28.79 7.53 -0.82
N ASP A 514 29.13 8.34 0.18
CA ASP A 514 28.35 8.47 1.42
C ASP A 514 27.01 9.21 1.23
N LEU A 515 26.79 9.84 0.08
CA LEU A 515 25.57 10.58 -0.24
C LEU A 515 24.46 9.70 -0.83
N PHE A 516 24.75 8.45 -1.15
CA PHE A 516 23.81 7.56 -1.83
C PHE A 516 23.29 6.46 -0.90
N PRO A 517 21.99 6.16 -0.90
CA PRO A 517 21.46 5.01 -0.19
C PRO A 517 21.94 3.73 -0.87
N GLN A 518 22.06 2.64 -0.09
CA GLN A 518 22.45 1.34 -0.63
C GLN A 518 21.48 0.84 -1.71
N VAL A 519 20.19 1.10 -1.52
CA VAL A 519 19.12 0.74 -2.44
C VAL A 519 18.53 2.03 -3.01
N LEU A 520 18.65 2.21 -4.32
CA LEU A 520 18.22 3.42 -5.01
C LEU A 520 16.76 3.33 -5.45
N ALA A 521 16.30 2.14 -5.83
CA ALA A 521 14.92 1.89 -6.21
C ALA A 521 14.50 0.44 -5.96
N LEU A 522 13.21 0.25 -5.72
CA LEU A 522 12.57 -1.04 -5.45
C LEU A 522 11.29 -1.20 -6.27
N GLY A 523 11.01 -2.43 -6.67
CA GLY A 523 9.72 -2.78 -7.25
C GLY A 523 9.49 -4.28 -7.19
N LYS A 524 8.23 -4.67 -7.30
CA LYS A 524 7.85 -6.07 -7.40
C LYS A 524 6.56 -6.22 -8.18
N GLU A 525 6.42 -7.36 -8.80
CA GLU A 525 5.16 -7.82 -9.38
C GLU A 525 4.89 -9.24 -8.91
N SER A 526 3.62 -9.56 -8.65
CA SER A 526 3.21 -10.91 -8.28
C SER A 526 2.06 -11.36 -9.15
N CYS A 527 2.10 -12.60 -9.60
CA CYS A 527 1.08 -13.20 -10.45
C CYS A 527 0.82 -14.66 -10.06
N LEU A 528 -0.32 -15.16 -10.53
CA LEU A 528 -0.74 -16.54 -10.39
C LEU A 528 -0.37 -17.33 -11.65
N VAL A 529 0.20 -18.52 -11.46
CA VAL A 529 0.45 -19.47 -12.54
C VAL A 529 -0.70 -20.47 -12.63
N ASP A 530 -1.22 -20.66 -13.84
CA ASP A 530 -2.22 -21.68 -14.16
C ASP A 530 -1.64 -23.10 -14.10
N ALA A 531 -2.49 -24.13 -14.27
CA ALA A 531 -2.04 -25.52 -14.34
C ALA A 531 -1.04 -25.77 -15.50
N PRO A 532 -0.15 -26.79 -15.38
CA PRO A 532 0.82 -27.12 -16.43
C PRO A 532 0.17 -27.58 -17.73
N LEU A 533 0.93 -27.50 -18.83
CA LEU A 533 0.54 -28.08 -20.11
C LEU A 533 0.45 -29.61 -20.05
N ASN A 534 -0.37 -30.20 -20.93
CA ASN A 534 -0.50 -31.65 -20.99
C ASN A 534 0.76 -32.30 -21.60
N ARG A 535 1.42 -33.17 -20.82
CA ARG A 535 2.58 -33.95 -21.27
C ARG A 535 2.24 -35.21 -22.07
N SER A 536 0.96 -35.59 -22.14
CA SER A 536 0.50 -36.79 -22.85
C SER A 536 0.72 -36.63 -24.36
N GLN A 537 1.60 -37.45 -24.92
CA GLN A 537 1.88 -37.45 -26.37
C GLN A 537 0.69 -37.90 -27.24
N ARG A 538 -0.42 -38.33 -26.63
CA ARG A 538 -1.65 -38.72 -27.33
C ARG A 538 -2.53 -37.52 -27.68
N ASP A 539 -2.36 -36.42 -26.96
CA ASP A 539 -3.21 -35.25 -27.06
C ASP A 539 -2.42 -34.11 -27.69
N LEU A 540 -2.99 -33.50 -28.73
CA LEU A 540 -2.46 -32.27 -29.31
C LEU A 540 -2.43 -31.18 -28.24
N GLU A 541 -1.27 -30.54 -28.10
CA GLU A 541 -1.05 -29.50 -27.10
C GLU A 541 -0.33 -28.31 -27.73
N LEU A 542 -0.54 -27.12 -27.15
CA LEU A 542 0.03 -25.86 -27.61
C LEU A 542 0.70 -25.14 -26.43
N SER A 543 1.81 -24.45 -26.71
CA SER A 543 2.38 -23.49 -25.76
C SER A 543 1.40 -22.34 -25.49
N ASP A 544 1.73 -21.50 -24.51
CA ASP A 544 1.13 -20.17 -24.49
C ASP A 544 1.59 -19.36 -25.70
N LEU A 545 0.77 -18.39 -26.12
CA LEU A 545 1.08 -17.53 -27.26
C LEU A 545 1.92 -16.35 -26.78
N VAL A 546 3.10 -16.20 -27.35
CA VAL A 546 4.00 -15.08 -27.02
C VAL A 546 3.82 -14.00 -28.06
N PHE A 547 3.47 -12.78 -27.63
CA PHE A 547 3.43 -11.60 -28.48
C PHE A 547 4.65 -10.75 -28.17
N GLY A 548 5.18 -10.07 -29.18
CA GLY A 548 6.38 -9.29 -29.00
C GLY A 548 6.87 -8.63 -30.25
N ILE A 549 8.02 -7.98 -30.12
CA ILE A 549 8.79 -7.44 -31.23
C ILE A 549 10.01 -8.33 -31.50
N GLU A 550 10.55 -8.20 -32.70
CA GLU A 550 11.78 -8.89 -33.08
C GLU A 550 12.95 -8.49 -32.16
N MET A 551 13.72 -9.48 -31.74
CA MET A 551 14.86 -9.27 -30.87
C MET A 551 15.99 -8.57 -31.65
N PRO A 552 16.54 -7.45 -31.16
CA PRO A 552 17.67 -6.77 -31.81
C PRO A 552 18.89 -7.68 -31.94
N GLU A 553 19.65 -7.56 -33.02
CA GLU A 553 20.84 -8.38 -33.28
C GLU A 553 21.93 -8.25 -32.19
N ASP A 554 21.96 -7.12 -31.47
CA ASP A 554 22.97 -6.80 -30.46
C ASP A 554 22.71 -7.46 -29.08
N LEU A 555 21.52 -8.02 -28.85
CA LEU A 555 21.19 -8.75 -27.62
C LEU A 555 21.77 -10.17 -27.71
N GLN A 556 22.93 -10.38 -27.08
CA GLN A 556 23.62 -11.68 -27.04
C GLN A 556 22.66 -12.79 -26.58
N THR A 557 22.44 -13.75 -27.48
CA THR A 557 21.35 -14.74 -27.54
C THR A 557 21.44 -15.91 -26.56
N SER A 558 22.25 -15.82 -25.49
CA SER A 558 22.40 -16.94 -24.57
C SER A 558 21.28 -16.96 -23.54
N GLY A 559 20.26 -17.80 -23.76
CA GLY A 559 19.30 -18.19 -22.72
C GLY A 559 17.84 -17.78 -22.93
N VAL A 560 17.54 -16.94 -23.94
CA VAL A 560 16.15 -16.59 -24.28
C VAL A 560 15.50 -17.73 -25.08
N PRO A 561 14.38 -18.32 -24.62
CA PRO A 561 13.80 -19.50 -25.26
C PRO A 561 12.97 -19.21 -26.52
N VAL A 562 12.59 -17.94 -26.76
CA VAL A 562 11.79 -17.53 -27.91
C VAL A 562 12.48 -16.40 -28.70
N PRO A 563 12.28 -16.31 -30.02
CA PRO A 563 13.02 -15.37 -30.87
C PRO A 563 12.43 -13.93 -30.87
N ILE A 564 11.69 -13.55 -29.84
CA ILE A 564 11.01 -12.25 -29.72
C ILE A 564 11.11 -11.73 -28.29
N ILE A 565 11.07 -10.40 -28.13
CA ILE A 565 10.96 -9.76 -26.81
C ILE A 565 9.48 -9.70 -26.44
N PRO A 566 9.05 -10.39 -25.37
CA PRO A 566 7.64 -10.42 -25.00
C PRO A 566 7.12 -9.03 -24.60
N LEU A 567 5.97 -8.67 -25.15
CA LEU A 567 5.25 -7.43 -24.87
C LEU A 567 3.74 -7.70 -24.96
N ASP A 568 2.95 -6.93 -24.22
CA ASP A 568 1.48 -6.98 -24.23
C ASP A 568 0.84 -5.69 -24.77
N ARG A 569 1.62 -4.62 -24.92
CA ARG A 569 1.19 -3.30 -25.41
C ARG A 569 2.03 -2.87 -26.59
N PHE A 570 1.34 -2.43 -27.65
CA PHE A 570 1.96 -2.09 -28.92
C PHE A 570 1.43 -0.76 -29.45
N ALA A 571 2.30 0.04 -30.07
CA ALA A 571 1.88 1.12 -30.94
C ALA A 571 1.24 0.56 -32.22
N ALA A 572 0.40 1.35 -32.89
CA ALA A 572 -0.34 0.87 -34.06
C ALA A 572 0.58 0.50 -35.25
N ASP A 573 1.78 1.08 -35.31
CA ASP A 573 2.81 0.87 -36.32
C ASP A 573 3.88 -0.15 -35.92
N ASP A 574 3.78 -0.75 -34.72
CA ASP A 574 4.75 -1.75 -34.28
C ASP A 574 4.71 -3.02 -35.15
N PRO A 575 5.87 -3.60 -35.49
CA PRO A 575 5.97 -4.85 -36.24
C PRO A 575 5.71 -6.05 -35.32
N VAL A 576 4.46 -6.21 -34.87
CA VAL A 576 4.07 -7.24 -33.90
C VAL A 576 4.24 -8.64 -34.48
N LYS A 577 4.93 -9.50 -33.73
CA LYS A 577 5.07 -10.92 -34.01
C LYS A 577 4.38 -11.75 -32.93
N MET A 578 3.88 -12.90 -33.33
CA MET A 578 3.31 -13.92 -32.45
C MET A 578 4.08 -15.22 -32.62
N TYR A 579 4.58 -15.77 -31.53
CA TYR A 579 5.26 -17.05 -31.47
C TYR A 579 4.42 -18.10 -30.75
N LEU A 580 4.39 -19.32 -31.30
CA LEU A 580 3.76 -20.48 -30.67
C LEU A 580 4.54 -21.77 -30.94
N GLU A 581 4.46 -22.71 -30.01
CA GLU A 581 4.90 -24.09 -30.20
C GLU A 581 3.70 -25.04 -30.25
N ILE A 582 3.79 -26.01 -31.17
CA ILE A 582 2.81 -27.07 -31.36
C ILE A 582 3.45 -28.38 -30.94
N TYR A 583 2.78 -29.12 -30.06
CA TYR A 583 3.28 -30.36 -29.49
C TYR A 583 2.43 -31.56 -29.88
N HIS A 584 3.09 -32.71 -29.98
CA HIS A 584 2.47 -34.01 -30.17
C HIS A 584 1.69 -34.20 -31.48
N LEU A 585 2.06 -33.46 -32.53
CA LEU A 585 1.52 -33.68 -33.88
C LEU A 585 1.79 -35.12 -34.32
N LEU A 586 0.78 -35.75 -34.94
CA LEU A 586 1.01 -36.99 -35.68
C LEU A 586 1.84 -36.70 -36.93
N VAL A 587 2.71 -37.65 -37.26
CA VAL A 587 3.65 -37.56 -38.38
C VAL A 587 3.32 -38.58 -39.44
N ASP A 588 3.58 -38.22 -40.70
CA ASP A 588 3.49 -39.12 -41.84
C ASP A 588 4.64 -40.14 -41.87
N GLU A 589 4.63 -41.02 -42.88
CA GLU A 589 5.66 -42.04 -43.10
C GLU A 589 7.08 -41.43 -43.29
N ASN A 590 7.17 -40.16 -43.68
CA ASN A 590 8.44 -39.43 -43.82
C ASN A 590 8.82 -38.68 -42.53
N GLY A 591 8.07 -38.86 -41.44
CA GLY A 591 8.31 -38.19 -40.16
C GLY A 591 7.86 -36.73 -40.12
N LYS A 592 7.03 -36.27 -41.07
CA LYS A 592 6.56 -34.87 -41.13
C LYS A 592 5.17 -34.72 -40.51
N GLY A 593 5.02 -33.75 -39.61
CA GLY A 593 3.74 -33.37 -39.04
C GLY A 593 3.02 -32.35 -39.93
N HIS A 594 1.70 -32.51 -40.06
CA HIS A 594 0.86 -31.62 -40.87
C HIS A 594 -0.31 -31.10 -40.02
N GLY A 595 -0.47 -29.78 -39.97
CA GLY A 595 -1.55 -29.15 -39.23
C GLY A 595 -2.13 -27.95 -39.97
N THR A 596 -3.26 -27.47 -39.49
CA THR A 596 -3.90 -26.24 -39.97
C THR A 596 -3.99 -25.26 -38.82
N ILE A 597 -3.45 -24.05 -38.99
CA ILE A 597 -3.50 -22.98 -38.00
C ILE A 597 -4.55 -21.97 -38.46
N GLU A 598 -5.55 -21.77 -37.63
CA GLU A 598 -6.59 -20.75 -37.81
C GLU A 598 -6.47 -19.76 -36.66
N TYR A 599 -6.39 -18.46 -36.98
CA TYR A 599 -6.42 -17.42 -35.95
C TYR A 599 -7.42 -16.33 -36.28
N LEU A 600 -7.95 -15.71 -35.22
CA LEU A 600 -8.83 -14.55 -35.32
C LEU A 600 -8.54 -13.55 -34.20
N ILE A 601 -8.68 -12.28 -34.55
CA ILE A 601 -8.53 -11.14 -33.64
C ILE A 601 -9.90 -10.53 -33.43
N THR A 602 -10.32 -10.45 -32.18
CA THR A 602 -11.55 -9.77 -31.76
C THR A 602 -11.20 -8.61 -30.86
N ARG A 603 -12.00 -7.54 -30.90
CA ARG A 603 -11.94 -6.54 -29.85
C ARG A 603 -12.29 -7.21 -28.51
N TYR A 604 -11.65 -6.79 -27.43
CA TYR A 604 -11.96 -7.26 -26.09
C TYR A 604 -12.83 -6.22 -25.39
N ARG A 605 -13.97 -6.66 -24.85
CA ARG A 605 -14.85 -5.89 -23.96
C ARG A 605 -15.39 -6.88 -22.94
N ASN A 606 -15.52 -6.47 -21.67
CA ASN A 606 -16.00 -7.34 -20.59
C ASN A 606 -17.44 -7.88 -20.80
N ASP A 607 -18.20 -7.38 -21.79
CA ASP A 607 -19.52 -7.90 -22.15
C ASP A 607 -19.42 -9.21 -22.95
N GLU A 608 -20.11 -10.26 -22.49
CA GLU A 608 -20.17 -11.62 -23.06
C GLU A 608 -20.79 -11.73 -24.47
N LYS A 609 -21.10 -10.62 -25.14
CA LYS A 609 -21.61 -10.67 -26.51
C LYS A 609 -20.51 -11.16 -27.47
N LYS A 610 -20.81 -12.20 -28.25
CA LYS A 610 -19.96 -12.66 -29.37
C LYS A 610 -19.55 -11.48 -30.24
N GLN A 611 -18.27 -11.13 -30.20
CA GLN A 611 -17.73 -10.00 -30.95
C GLN A 611 -17.38 -10.45 -32.36
N LYS A 612 -17.61 -9.59 -33.36
CA LYS A 612 -17.26 -9.90 -34.75
C LYS A 612 -15.72 -9.93 -34.88
N PRO A 613 -15.16 -10.93 -35.58
CA PRO A 613 -13.73 -10.97 -35.87
C PRO A 613 -13.36 -9.77 -36.74
N LEU A 614 -12.26 -9.11 -36.41
CA LEU A 614 -11.71 -7.98 -37.16
C LEU A 614 -10.67 -8.43 -38.17
N ILE A 615 -9.88 -9.43 -37.78
CA ILE A 615 -8.88 -10.10 -38.62
C ILE A 615 -9.10 -11.60 -38.43
N SER A 616 -9.05 -12.36 -39.52
CA SER A 616 -9.08 -13.82 -39.50
C SER A 616 -8.20 -14.35 -40.61
N SER A 617 -7.36 -15.34 -40.32
CA SER A 617 -6.53 -16.02 -41.31
C SER A 617 -6.46 -17.51 -41.01
N SER A 618 -6.22 -18.29 -42.04
CA SER A 618 -6.05 -19.75 -41.98
C SER A 618 -4.96 -20.15 -42.96
N PHE A 619 -4.02 -20.97 -42.49
CA PHE A 619 -2.94 -21.48 -43.33
C PHE A 619 -2.53 -22.89 -42.90
N ASN A 620 -1.98 -23.63 -43.86
CA ASN A 620 -1.44 -24.97 -43.62
C ASN A 620 -0.02 -24.85 -43.05
N TYR A 621 0.27 -25.65 -42.04
CA TYR A 621 1.54 -25.72 -41.34
C TYR A 621 2.18 -27.10 -41.50
N GLN A 622 3.49 -27.13 -41.68
CA GLN A 622 4.26 -28.38 -41.78
C GLN A 622 5.51 -28.28 -40.92
N THR A 623 5.81 -29.35 -40.17
CA THR A 623 7.02 -29.45 -39.35
C THR A 623 7.72 -30.79 -39.53
N GLN A 624 9.01 -30.83 -39.19
CA GLN A 624 9.77 -32.07 -39.06
C GLN A 624 9.59 -32.63 -37.65
N GLY A 625 9.09 -33.87 -37.55
CA GLY A 625 8.78 -34.51 -36.28
C GLY A 625 7.45 -34.07 -35.66
N ARG A 626 7.27 -34.38 -34.38
CA ARG A 626 6.02 -34.17 -33.63
C ARG A 626 5.90 -32.80 -32.97
N ARG A 627 6.95 -31.97 -33.05
CA ARG A 627 7.01 -30.63 -32.47
C ARG A 627 7.19 -29.60 -33.59
N GLY A 628 6.43 -28.52 -33.52
CA GLY A 628 6.50 -27.41 -34.45
C GLY A 628 6.71 -26.10 -33.71
N ARG A 629 7.46 -25.17 -34.31
CA ARG A 629 7.58 -23.78 -33.86
C ARG A 629 7.12 -22.90 -35.01
N GLU A 630 6.33 -21.88 -34.70
CA GLU A 630 5.80 -20.96 -35.71
C GLU A 630 5.92 -19.52 -35.21
N LEU A 631 6.34 -18.63 -36.11
CA LEU A 631 6.44 -17.19 -35.88
C LEU A 631 5.64 -16.44 -36.94
N VAL A 632 4.52 -15.85 -36.53
CA VAL A 632 3.59 -15.16 -37.42
C VAL A 632 3.75 -13.65 -37.27
N SER A 633 3.93 -12.94 -38.38
CA SER A 633 3.88 -11.47 -38.40
C SER A 633 2.42 -11.00 -38.49
N LEU A 634 2.04 -10.04 -37.64
CA LEU A 634 0.67 -9.54 -37.56
C LEU A 634 0.60 -8.08 -38.01
N ASP A 635 -0.21 -7.80 -39.05
CA ASP A 635 -0.52 -6.42 -39.45
C ASP A 635 -1.65 -5.86 -38.58
N ILE A 636 -1.26 -5.07 -37.58
CA ILE A 636 -2.19 -4.39 -36.66
C ILE A 636 -2.46 -2.93 -37.05
N SER A 637 -1.87 -2.42 -38.14
CA SER A 637 -1.96 -1.00 -38.55
C SER A 637 -3.39 -0.46 -38.71
N ARG A 638 -4.34 -1.34 -39.03
CA ARG A 638 -5.76 -1.00 -39.26
C ARG A 638 -6.61 -1.07 -37.99
N LEU A 639 -6.05 -1.60 -36.91
CA LEU A 639 -6.72 -1.70 -35.62
C LEU A 639 -6.63 -0.36 -34.89
N LYS A 640 -7.72 0.01 -34.21
CA LYS A 640 -7.76 1.24 -33.41
C LYS A 640 -7.17 0.97 -32.02
N SER A 641 -6.85 2.02 -31.28
CA SER A 641 -6.47 1.88 -29.88
C SER A 641 -7.54 1.13 -29.05
N GLY A 642 -7.08 0.26 -28.16
CA GLY A 642 -7.91 -0.55 -27.27
C GLY A 642 -7.41 -1.99 -27.09
N ASP A 643 -8.18 -2.78 -26.35
CA ASP A 643 -7.82 -4.16 -26.01
C ASP A 643 -8.35 -5.16 -27.03
N TYR A 644 -7.57 -6.19 -27.30
CA TYR A 644 -7.86 -7.25 -28.26
C TYR A 644 -7.62 -8.63 -27.66
N ALA A 645 -8.37 -9.60 -28.15
CA ALA A 645 -8.18 -11.02 -27.86
C ALA A 645 -7.79 -11.75 -29.14
N PHE A 646 -6.69 -12.48 -29.09
CA PHE A 646 -6.18 -13.31 -30.16
C PHE A 646 -6.51 -14.76 -29.86
N HIS A 647 -7.30 -15.39 -30.73
CA HIS A 647 -7.67 -16.78 -30.61
C HIS A 647 -6.95 -17.57 -31.70
N VAL A 648 -6.23 -18.61 -31.31
CA VAL A 648 -5.63 -19.59 -32.21
C VAL A 648 -6.35 -20.91 -32.02
N LYS A 649 -6.63 -21.58 -33.14
CA LYS A 649 -7.04 -22.97 -33.19
C LYS A 649 -6.07 -23.70 -34.11
N VAL A 650 -5.43 -24.74 -33.58
CA VAL A 650 -4.62 -25.66 -34.37
C VAL A 650 -5.38 -26.96 -34.52
N THR A 651 -5.45 -27.46 -35.75
CA THR A 651 -6.03 -28.77 -36.09
C THR A 651 -4.92 -29.67 -36.61
N ASP A 652 -4.76 -30.86 -36.04
CA ASP A 652 -3.91 -31.90 -36.61
C ASP A 652 -4.66 -32.57 -37.78
N ASN A 653 -4.05 -32.54 -38.97
CA ASN A 653 -4.70 -33.00 -40.20
C ASN A 653 -4.85 -34.53 -40.27
N PHE A 654 -4.13 -35.30 -39.44
CA PHE A 654 -4.26 -36.76 -39.38
C PHE A 654 -5.28 -37.20 -38.34
N SER A 655 -5.15 -36.71 -37.11
CA SER A 655 -6.05 -37.11 -36.01
C SER A 655 -7.38 -36.35 -36.02
N ASN A 656 -7.47 -35.22 -36.75
CA ASN A 656 -8.52 -34.21 -36.61
C ASN A 656 -8.68 -33.67 -35.18
N SER A 657 -7.70 -33.89 -34.32
CA SER A 657 -7.69 -33.30 -32.98
C SER A 657 -7.49 -31.79 -33.10
N GLN A 658 -8.14 -31.05 -32.21
CA GLN A 658 -8.12 -29.60 -32.21
C GLN A 658 -7.74 -29.08 -30.85
N LYS A 659 -6.92 -28.03 -30.84
CA LYS A 659 -6.55 -27.33 -29.61
C LYS A 659 -6.62 -25.84 -29.84
N THR A 660 -7.13 -25.13 -28.83
CA THR A 660 -7.25 -23.67 -28.87
C THR A 660 -6.41 -23.00 -27.80
N ARG A 661 -5.97 -21.79 -28.13
CA ARG A 661 -5.28 -20.87 -27.22
C ARG A 661 -5.84 -19.47 -27.38
N LEU A 662 -5.87 -18.75 -26.27
CA LEU A 662 -6.29 -17.37 -26.20
C LEU A 662 -5.19 -16.56 -25.54
N ALA A 663 -4.88 -15.42 -26.12
CA ALA A 663 -4.03 -14.41 -25.52
C ALA A 663 -4.66 -13.03 -25.70
N ARG A 664 -4.18 -12.06 -24.93
CA ARG A 664 -4.65 -10.67 -24.96
C ARG A 664 -3.48 -9.75 -25.21
N PHE A 665 -3.75 -8.66 -25.92
CA PHE A 665 -2.82 -7.58 -26.14
C PHE A 665 -3.60 -6.27 -26.32
N SER A 666 -2.93 -5.15 -26.12
CA SER A 666 -3.51 -3.82 -26.23
C SER A 666 -2.77 -2.97 -27.24
N ILE A 667 -3.52 -2.16 -27.98
CA ILE A 667 -2.94 -1.17 -28.90
C ILE A 667 -3.08 0.20 -28.25
N ILE A 668 -1.94 0.87 -28.05
CA ILE A 668 -1.85 2.22 -27.51
C ILE A 668 -1.73 3.25 -28.66
N LYS A 669 -2.04 4.51 -28.35
CA LYS A 669 -2.06 5.60 -29.33
C LYS A 669 -0.76 6.39 -29.27
#